data_AF-A0A495TE59-F1
#
_entry.id   AF-A0A495TE59-F1
#
_cell.length_a   1.000
_cell.length_b   1.000
_cell.length_c   1.000
_cell.angle_alpha   90.00
_cell.angle_beta   90.00
_cell.angle_gamma   90.00
#
_symmetry.space_group_name_H-M   'P 1'
#
loop_
_entity.id
_entity.type
_entity.pdbx_description
1 polymer ?
#
loop_
_entity_poly.entity_id
_entity_poly.type
_entity_poly.pdbx_seq_one_letter_code
_entity_poly.pdbx_strand_id
1 'polypeptide(L)'
;MTLDISSAPIASDTTDHAPPGPGARTRWAQDLSASLVVFLIAVPFSLGIALATGAPLTAGLAAAAVGGIVVGLSGGTMLMVSGPSAALTVITAGLIAQYGWQATCAVTLAAGLLQLLLGVRRVARTALAVSPAIVHGMLAGVGLTIAIAQLHVVLGGSPQSSAIANLLALPGQLAGPHPSALLIGAVTVAVLLGWPRLGRLPGRAGELGARLGKVPGPLAAVALATALALTLGLQLAHIELPAWQPHAFVPALPHGPVLGVIAAVLTVTAVASVESLLSAVAIDRMSRRTGDLDRELRGQGLANLVSGLVGGLPIAGGAVRSTANVQAGAQTRWSSVLHGVWVLAAALALTGGLRRIPLAALAALVMVVGLQMVSFAHIRNVHRHREFPVYLTTVVAVVAAGVLWGVAIGAGTAVLLALYRLTRAHVDVEAGTDGSVTVRTHGPLTFTAVPRLSRALAGIPAGAGVTVVHDGSFLDHAAYETLHTWRASHQDAGGRVSMVTRRQDDEVLDPDGTVRAGSSPGPHRCRAWTPWVGHHCIDQQEDPHDRLLDGVRGFQLHTAPLIRPELARLAREGQTPSQLFLTCADSRMVTSMITSSGPGDLFTVRNVGNLVPAPFEPGAADDSVAAAVQYAVEVLEVRSITVCGHSGCGAMKALLDGVHERPGPPTPLARWLRNGRGSLDRLRRVPAEFADRPAVDPVEQLCITNVLQQLDQLMANPAVERRVEEGTLRLVGMYFDFATAQAYVLDRATGTFSPVEARPDGASAAPAVGASVGASVGAGTGVSAERVRKDGRVPAGDGKEDPLLAA
;
A
#
# COMPACT_ATOMS: atom_id res chain seq x y z
N MET A 1 -1.39 -8.09 31.59
CA MET A 1 -0.66 -8.78 30.50
C MET A 1 -0.67 -7.81 29.33
N THR A 2 0.32 -6.92 29.24
CA THR A 2 0.34 -5.83 28.26
C THR A 2 1.00 -6.32 26.98
N LEU A 3 0.25 -6.28 25.88
CA LEU A 3 0.70 -6.64 24.53
C LEU A 3 1.73 -5.60 24.04
N ASP A 4 2.89 -6.08 23.63
CA ASP A 4 3.85 -5.33 22.83
C ASP A 4 3.67 -5.76 21.37
N ILE A 5 2.99 -4.91 20.59
CA ILE A 5 2.60 -5.17 19.20
C ILE A 5 3.73 -4.71 18.25
N SER A 6 4.82 -4.13 18.78
CA SER A 6 5.88 -3.49 17.99
C SER A 6 6.98 -4.45 17.50
N SER A 7 7.00 -5.71 17.94
CA SER A 7 8.14 -6.62 17.74
C SER A 7 7.89 -7.83 16.80
N ALA A 8 6.76 -7.87 16.09
CA ALA A 8 6.50 -8.94 15.13
C ALA A 8 7.22 -8.68 13.79
N PRO A 9 8.11 -9.58 13.33
CA PRO A 9 8.81 -9.42 12.05
C PRO A 9 7.82 -9.34 10.88
N ILE A 10 8.06 -8.40 9.98
CA ILE A 10 7.34 -8.27 8.71
C ILE A 10 7.69 -9.52 7.89
N ALA A 11 6.68 -10.27 7.47
CA ALA A 11 6.87 -11.49 6.69
C ALA A 11 7.55 -11.15 5.36
N SER A 12 8.73 -11.74 5.13
CA SER A 12 9.36 -11.81 3.82
C SER A 12 8.55 -12.73 2.93
N ASP A 13 8.18 -12.27 1.73
CA ASP A 13 7.55 -13.06 0.68
C ASP A 13 8.60 -13.98 0.02
N THR A 14 9.10 -14.95 0.79
CA THR A 14 9.86 -16.08 0.28
C THR A 14 8.90 -17.26 0.20
N THR A 15 8.54 -17.63 -1.02
CA THR A 15 7.78 -18.85 -1.35
C THR A 15 8.65 -20.09 -1.13
N ASP A 16 9.03 -20.33 0.12
CA ASP A 16 9.46 -21.66 0.55
C ASP A 16 8.20 -22.46 0.90
N HIS A 17 8.10 -23.66 0.32
CA HIS A 17 7.02 -24.60 0.59
C HIS A 17 6.85 -24.79 2.10
N ALA A 18 5.77 -24.22 2.65
CA ALA A 18 5.42 -24.42 4.04
C ALA A 18 5.28 -25.93 4.32
N PRO A 19 5.87 -26.45 5.42
CA PRO A 19 5.76 -27.86 5.76
C PRO A 19 4.30 -28.28 5.81
N PRO A 20 3.97 -29.53 5.44
CA PRO A 20 2.59 -30.00 5.43
C PRO A 20 1.98 -29.79 6.81
N GLY A 21 0.88 -29.03 6.84
CA GLY A 21 0.19 -28.69 8.08
C GLY A 21 -0.28 -29.95 8.82
N PRO A 22 -0.51 -29.86 10.14
CA PRO A 22 -0.94 -30.99 10.95
C PRO A 22 -2.18 -31.69 10.34
N GLY A 23 -2.22 -33.02 10.43
CA GLY A 23 -3.32 -33.84 9.92
C GLY A 23 -4.69 -33.45 10.50
N ALA A 24 -5.78 -33.90 9.87
CA ALA A 24 -7.14 -33.53 10.28
C ALA A 24 -7.44 -33.86 11.75
N ARG A 25 -7.04 -35.05 12.24
CA ARG A 25 -7.25 -35.47 13.64
C ARG A 25 -6.52 -34.58 14.65
N THR A 26 -5.28 -34.19 14.36
CA THR A 26 -4.48 -33.30 15.21
C THR A 26 -5.07 -31.89 15.27
N ARG A 27 -5.61 -31.39 14.16
CA ARG A 27 -6.31 -30.09 14.13
C ARG A 27 -7.58 -30.10 14.97
N TRP A 28 -8.38 -31.16 14.88
CA TRP A 28 -9.59 -31.32 15.70
C TRP A 28 -9.28 -31.39 17.20
N ALA A 29 -8.24 -32.13 17.60
CA ALA A 29 -7.85 -32.20 19.02
C ALA A 29 -7.36 -30.84 19.55
N GLN A 30 -6.60 -30.09 18.74
CA GLN A 30 -6.15 -28.74 19.07
C GLN A 30 -7.31 -27.75 19.18
N ASP A 31 -8.24 -27.76 18.22
CA ASP A 31 -9.44 -26.89 18.25
C ASP A 31 -10.36 -27.24 19.43
N LEU A 32 -10.52 -28.53 19.76
CA LEU A 32 -11.28 -28.95 20.93
C LEU A 32 -10.64 -28.43 22.22
N SER A 33 -9.32 -28.62 22.40
CA SER A 33 -8.61 -28.12 23.58
C SER A 33 -8.66 -26.60 23.67
N ALA A 34 -8.46 -25.89 22.55
CA ALA A 34 -8.51 -24.44 22.52
C ALA A 34 -9.91 -23.91 22.85
N SER A 35 -10.96 -24.56 22.32
CA SER A 35 -12.36 -24.19 22.60
C SER A 35 -12.71 -24.28 24.08
N LEU A 36 -12.17 -25.28 24.79
CA LEU A 36 -12.35 -25.43 26.24
C LEU A 36 -11.65 -24.31 27.01
N VAL A 37 -10.40 -23.97 26.66
CA VAL A 37 -9.68 -22.85 27.29
C VAL A 37 -10.44 -21.55 27.12
N VAL A 38 -10.90 -21.26 25.90
CA VAL A 38 -11.65 -20.04 25.60
C VAL A 38 -13.01 -20.02 26.31
N PHE A 39 -13.72 -21.16 26.35
CA PHE A 39 -14.96 -21.32 27.12
C PHE A 39 -14.79 -20.98 28.60
N LEU A 40 -13.75 -21.52 29.24
CA LEU A 40 -13.47 -21.28 30.66
C LEU A 40 -13.14 -19.81 30.96
N ILE A 41 -12.56 -19.07 30.01
CA ILE A 41 -12.34 -17.62 30.10
C ILE A 41 -13.65 -16.85 29.90
N ALA A 42 -14.44 -17.26 28.90
CA ALA A 42 -15.57 -16.49 28.41
C ALA A 42 -16.78 -16.49 29.35
N VAL A 43 -17.05 -17.57 30.09
CA VAL A 43 -18.19 -17.64 31.03
C VAL A 43 -18.11 -16.56 32.11
N PRO A 44 -17.06 -16.50 32.95
CA PRO A 44 -16.98 -15.48 34.01
C PRO A 44 -16.91 -14.07 33.43
N PHE A 45 -16.24 -13.90 32.28
CA PHE A 45 -16.15 -12.61 31.62
C PHE A 45 -17.50 -12.11 31.09
N SER A 46 -18.32 -12.99 30.50
CA SER A 46 -19.63 -12.63 29.95
C SER A 46 -20.63 -12.30 31.05
N LEU A 47 -20.58 -13.01 32.18
CA LEU A 47 -21.36 -12.67 33.38
C LEU A 47 -20.94 -11.34 33.98
N GLY A 48 -19.63 -11.07 34.02
CA GLY A 48 -19.10 -9.79 34.46
C GLY A 48 -19.58 -8.62 33.59
N ILE A 49 -19.52 -8.75 32.26
CA ILE A 49 -20.02 -7.71 31.36
C ILE A 49 -21.53 -7.50 31.56
N ALA A 50 -22.33 -8.56 31.63
CA ALA A 50 -23.77 -8.43 31.86
C ALA A 50 -24.07 -7.68 33.17
N LEU A 51 -23.36 -8.02 34.26
CA LEU A 51 -23.45 -7.29 35.54
C LEU A 51 -23.09 -5.81 35.39
N ALA A 52 -21.99 -5.50 34.69
CA ALA A 52 -21.54 -4.13 34.52
C ALA A 52 -22.45 -3.29 33.61
N THR A 53 -23.17 -3.93 32.68
CA THR A 53 -24.22 -3.27 31.89
C THR A 53 -25.54 -3.10 32.63
N GLY A 54 -25.76 -3.79 33.75
CA GLY A 54 -27.08 -3.90 34.38
C GLY A 54 -28.07 -4.77 33.58
N ALA A 55 -27.58 -5.59 32.65
CA ALA A 55 -28.38 -6.51 31.86
C ALA A 55 -28.62 -7.83 32.63
N PRO A 56 -29.66 -8.60 32.26
CA PRO A 56 -29.81 -9.97 32.74
C PRO A 56 -28.55 -10.79 32.47
N LEU A 57 -28.08 -11.54 33.46
CA LEU A 57 -26.84 -12.31 33.35
C LEU A 57 -26.90 -13.38 32.25
N THR A 58 -28.08 -13.92 31.97
CA THR A 58 -28.34 -14.83 30.86
C THR A 58 -28.07 -14.19 29.49
N ALA A 59 -28.27 -12.87 29.35
CA ALA A 59 -28.01 -12.15 28.11
C ALA A 59 -26.52 -12.15 27.73
N GLY A 60 -25.63 -12.12 28.72
CA GLY A 60 -24.18 -12.25 28.50
C GLY A 60 -23.80 -13.63 28.00
N LEU A 61 -24.38 -14.69 28.57
CA LEU A 61 -24.15 -16.07 28.12
C LEU A 61 -24.75 -16.30 26.73
N ALA A 62 -25.95 -15.77 26.45
CA ALA A 62 -26.59 -15.85 25.15
C ALA A 62 -25.73 -15.18 24.06
N ALA A 63 -25.27 -13.95 24.30
CA ALA A 63 -24.39 -13.24 23.37
C ALA A 63 -23.04 -13.94 23.16
N ALA A 64 -22.49 -14.62 24.18
CA ALA A 64 -21.25 -15.38 24.03
C ALA A 64 -21.45 -16.65 23.19
N ALA A 65 -22.56 -17.36 23.39
CA ALA A 65 -22.94 -18.51 22.58
C ALA A 65 -23.19 -18.11 21.12
N VAL A 66 -24.00 -17.07 20.90
CA VAL A 66 -24.32 -16.52 19.57
C VAL A 66 -23.04 -16.02 18.88
N GLY A 67 -22.18 -15.28 19.59
CA GLY A 67 -20.93 -14.77 19.04
C GLY A 67 -19.99 -15.87 18.58
N GLY A 68 -19.78 -16.91 19.40
CA GLY A 68 -18.94 -18.06 19.04
C GLY A 68 -19.49 -18.86 17.87
N ILE A 69 -20.80 -19.15 17.85
CA ILE A 69 -21.43 -19.97 16.82
C ILE A 69 -21.61 -19.17 15.52
N VAL A 70 -22.30 -18.03 15.57
CA VAL A 70 -22.70 -17.29 14.38
C VAL A 70 -21.49 -16.65 13.71
N VAL A 71 -20.62 -15.95 14.46
CA VAL A 71 -19.41 -15.38 13.87
C VAL A 71 -18.42 -16.48 13.49
N GLY A 72 -18.27 -17.54 14.30
CA GLY A 72 -17.40 -18.67 13.94
C GLY A 72 -17.77 -19.31 12.59
N LEU A 73 -19.06 -19.43 12.28
CA LEU A 73 -19.54 -19.98 11.01
C LEU A 73 -19.47 -18.98 9.85
N SER A 74 -19.83 -17.72 10.08
CA SER A 74 -20.04 -16.72 9.01
C SER A 74 -18.89 -15.71 8.82
N GLY A 75 -18.09 -15.47 9.85
CA GLY A 75 -16.99 -14.49 9.91
C GLY A 75 -15.85 -14.76 8.93
N GLY A 76 -15.09 -13.70 8.69
CA GLY A 76 -13.96 -13.65 7.76
C GLY A 76 -12.63 -14.02 8.41
N THR A 77 -12.50 -13.81 9.73
CA THR A 77 -11.27 -14.11 10.48
C THR A 77 -11.41 -15.43 11.25
N MET A 78 -10.76 -16.48 10.74
CA MET A 78 -10.99 -17.87 11.19
C MET A 78 -10.78 -18.11 12.69
N LEU A 79 -9.80 -17.48 13.32
CA LEU A 79 -9.43 -17.73 14.72
C LEU A 79 -10.03 -16.71 15.68
N MET A 80 -10.83 -15.77 15.18
CA MET A 80 -11.47 -14.78 16.03
C MET A 80 -12.65 -15.39 16.80
N VAL A 81 -12.75 -15.00 18.07
CA VAL A 81 -13.83 -15.37 18.97
C VAL A 81 -14.58 -14.11 19.38
N SER A 82 -15.86 -14.06 19.01
CA SER A 82 -16.74 -12.95 19.28
C SER A 82 -17.67 -13.24 20.45
N GLY A 83 -18.14 -12.19 21.12
CA GLY A 83 -19.14 -12.30 22.19
C GLY A 83 -19.39 -10.93 22.82
N PRO A 84 -19.90 -10.86 24.07
CA PRO A 84 -20.14 -9.60 24.75
C PRO A 84 -18.88 -8.75 24.78
N SER A 85 -19.01 -7.51 24.32
CA SER A 85 -17.89 -6.56 24.28
C SER A 85 -17.78 -5.75 25.56
N ALA A 86 -16.55 -5.63 26.07
CA ALA A 86 -16.26 -4.69 27.15
C ALA A 86 -16.40 -3.23 26.67
N ALA A 87 -16.00 -2.91 25.43
CA ALA A 87 -16.11 -1.56 24.88
C ALA A 87 -17.56 -1.08 24.76
N LEU A 88 -18.50 -2.01 24.52
CA LEU A 88 -19.93 -1.72 24.47
C LEU A 88 -20.61 -1.65 25.84
N THR A 89 -19.91 -1.97 26.94
CA THR A 89 -20.51 -2.06 28.29
C THR A 89 -21.15 -0.73 28.71
N VAL A 90 -20.40 0.37 28.65
CA VAL A 90 -20.88 1.70 29.09
C VAL A 90 -22.02 2.19 28.21
N ILE A 91 -21.92 1.95 26.89
CA ILE A 91 -22.98 2.30 25.93
C ILE A 91 -24.26 1.53 26.28
N THR A 92 -24.15 0.22 26.44
CA THR A 92 -25.28 -0.67 26.73
C THR A 92 -25.90 -0.32 28.08
N ALA A 93 -25.10 -0.04 29.11
CA ALA A 93 -25.59 0.42 30.41
C ALA A 93 -26.42 1.71 30.30
N GLY A 94 -25.93 2.69 29.52
CA GLY A 94 -26.66 3.93 29.26
C GLY A 94 -27.98 3.69 28.50
N LEU A 95 -27.97 2.82 27.50
CA LEU A 95 -29.18 2.47 26.74
C LEU A 95 -30.21 1.74 27.61
N ILE A 96 -29.77 0.86 28.51
CA ILE A 96 -30.64 0.17 29.46
C ILE A 96 -31.26 1.17 30.44
N ALA A 97 -30.45 2.08 30.99
CA ALA A 97 -30.92 3.11 31.91
C ALA A 97 -31.92 4.06 31.24
N GLN A 98 -31.74 4.37 29.95
CA GLN A 98 -32.56 5.34 29.22
C GLN A 98 -33.81 4.73 28.58
N TYR A 99 -33.69 3.60 27.89
CA TYR A 99 -34.75 2.99 27.08
C TYR A 99 -35.24 1.64 27.63
N GLY A 100 -34.53 1.07 28.60
CA GLY A 100 -34.81 -0.27 29.12
C GLY A 100 -34.14 -1.39 28.32
N TRP A 101 -34.18 -2.60 28.89
CA TRP A 101 -33.49 -3.77 28.35
C TRP A 101 -34.05 -4.23 26.99
N GLN A 102 -35.37 -4.34 26.86
CA GLN A 102 -36.02 -4.81 25.63
C GLN A 102 -35.79 -3.84 24.46
N ALA A 103 -35.81 -2.54 24.72
CA ALA A 103 -35.47 -1.52 23.72
C ALA A 103 -34.00 -1.59 23.31
N THR A 104 -33.10 -1.87 24.25
CA THR A 104 -31.67 -2.08 23.97
C THR A 104 -31.45 -3.30 23.08
N CYS A 105 -32.25 -4.37 23.25
CA CYS A 105 -32.24 -5.53 22.36
C CYS A 105 -32.64 -5.14 20.92
N ALA A 106 -33.66 -4.27 20.76
CA ALA A 106 -34.06 -3.74 19.46
C ALA A 106 -32.97 -2.87 18.82
N VAL A 107 -32.29 -2.02 19.60
CA VAL A 107 -31.13 -1.24 19.13
C VAL A 107 -30.00 -2.16 18.66
N THR A 108 -29.74 -3.25 19.39
CA THR A 108 -28.71 -4.24 19.04
C THR A 108 -29.04 -4.96 17.72
N LEU A 109 -30.32 -5.34 17.55
CA LEU A 109 -30.82 -5.93 16.31
C LEU A 109 -30.66 -4.97 15.13
N ALA A 110 -31.08 -3.70 15.28
CA ALA A 110 -30.95 -2.68 14.24
C ALA A 110 -29.48 -2.38 13.91
N ALA A 111 -28.59 -2.39 14.92
CA ALA A 111 -27.16 -2.26 14.70
C ALA A 111 -26.61 -3.44 13.88
N GLY A 112 -27.05 -4.67 14.16
CA GLY A 112 -26.69 -5.85 13.37
C GLY A 112 -27.12 -5.76 11.90
N LEU A 113 -28.33 -5.25 11.64
CA LEU A 113 -28.81 -4.97 10.27
C LEU A 113 -27.94 -3.92 9.57
N LEU A 114 -27.57 -2.85 10.26
CA LEU A 114 -26.70 -1.81 9.70
C LEU A 114 -25.29 -2.35 9.42
N GLN A 115 -24.72 -3.18 10.30
CA GLN A 115 -23.44 -3.85 10.06
C GLN A 115 -23.49 -4.78 8.84
N LEU A 116 -24.57 -5.55 8.68
CA LEU A 116 -24.79 -6.38 7.48
C LEU A 116 -24.79 -5.52 6.22
N LEU A 117 -25.51 -4.40 6.23
CA LEU A 117 -25.55 -3.46 5.11
C LEU A 117 -24.16 -2.89 4.79
N LEU A 118 -23.41 -2.44 5.80
CA LEU A 118 -22.06 -1.90 5.63
C LEU A 118 -21.08 -2.95 5.08
N GLY A 119 -21.17 -4.19 5.55
CA GLY A 119 -20.35 -5.29 5.05
C GLY A 119 -20.72 -5.71 3.61
N VAL A 120 -22.00 -5.64 3.22
CA VAL A 120 -22.42 -5.86 1.82
C VAL A 120 -21.90 -4.74 0.91
N ARG A 121 -21.86 -3.49 1.39
CA ARG A 121 -21.35 -2.33 0.67
C ARG A 121 -19.81 -2.28 0.59
N ARG A 122 -19.10 -3.24 1.18
CA ARG A 122 -17.63 -3.36 1.19
C ARG A 122 -16.90 -2.17 1.82
N VAL A 123 -17.46 -1.63 2.90
CA VAL A 123 -16.95 -0.44 3.58
C VAL A 123 -16.02 -0.80 4.74
N ALA A 124 -15.80 -2.08 5.07
CA ALA A 124 -15.04 -2.45 6.27
C ALA A 124 -13.60 -1.92 6.27
N ARG A 125 -12.95 -1.82 5.10
CA ARG A 125 -11.59 -1.26 5.02
C ARG A 125 -11.52 0.22 5.37
N THR A 126 -12.57 1.01 5.13
CA THR A 126 -12.54 2.44 5.50
C THR A 126 -12.61 2.63 7.00
N ALA A 127 -13.16 1.68 7.76
CA ALA A 127 -13.13 1.71 9.22
C ALA A 127 -11.72 1.58 9.80
N LEU A 128 -10.75 1.08 9.03
CA LEU A 128 -9.32 1.06 9.42
C LEU A 128 -8.67 2.45 9.33
N ALA A 129 -9.32 3.44 8.73
CA ALA A 129 -8.82 4.81 8.68
C ALA A 129 -8.94 5.56 10.02
N VAL A 130 -9.62 4.98 11.02
CA VAL A 130 -9.71 5.54 12.37
C VAL A 130 -8.34 5.48 13.04
N SER A 131 -7.81 6.64 13.47
CA SER A 131 -6.51 6.71 14.15
C SER A 131 -6.48 5.74 15.34
N PRO A 132 -5.40 4.94 15.49
CA PRO A 132 -5.23 4.09 16.66
C PRO A 132 -5.35 4.85 17.99
N ALA A 133 -4.95 6.13 18.05
CA ALA A 133 -5.08 6.93 19.25
C ALA A 133 -6.54 7.09 19.71
N ILE A 134 -7.49 7.21 18.77
CA ILE A 134 -8.94 7.31 19.08
C ILE A 134 -9.43 6.01 19.69
N VAL A 135 -9.05 4.86 19.10
CA VAL A 135 -9.50 3.55 19.57
C VAL A 135 -8.95 3.27 20.97
N HIS A 136 -7.64 3.46 21.17
CA HIS A 136 -7.02 3.23 22.47
C HIS A 136 -7.53 4.23 23.52
N GLY A 137 -7.76 5.48 23.15
CA GLY A 137 -8.35 6.49 24.03
C GLY A 137 -9.78 6.13 24.42
N MET A 138 -10.57 5.63 23.47
CA MET A 138 -11.92 5.12 23.72
C MET A 138 -11.91 3.95 24.70
N LEU A 139 -11.08 2.93 24.44
CA LEU A 139 -10.96 1.74 25.30
C LEU A 139 -10.47 2.11 26.71
N ALA A 140 -9.51 3.03 26.83
CA ALA A 140 -9.02 3.50 28.12
C ALA A 140 -10.08 4.30 28.89
N GLY A 141 -10.82 5.18 28.22
CA GLY A 141 -11.94 5.91 28.82
C GLY A 141 -13.04 4.97 29.31
N VAL A 142 -13.45 4.01 28.48
CA VAL A 142 -14.44 2.98 28.85
C VAL A 142 -13.94 2.13 30.03
N GLY A 143 -12.68 1.68 29.97
CA GLY A 143 -12.07 0.89 31.03
C GLY A 143 -12.03 1.63 32.37
N LEU A 144 -11.74 2.93 32.36
CA LEU A 144 -11.74 3.77 33.56
C LEU A 144 -13.17 3.96 34.11
N THR A 145 -14.15 4.27 33.25
CA THR A 145 -15.56 4.37 33.66
C THR A 145 -16.07 3.08 34.30
N ILE A 146 -15.74 1.92 33.71
CA ILE A 146 -16.09 0.61 34.26
C ILE A 146 -15.40 0.40 35.60
N ALA A 147 -14.09 0.64 35.71
CA ALA A 147 -13.35 0.41 36.95
C ALA A 147 -13.90 1.24 38.11
N ILE A 148 -14.21 2.52 37.87
CA ILE A 148 -14.81 3.42 38.87
C ILE A 148 -16.19 2.92 39.31
N ALA A 149 -17.04 2.50 38.36
CA ALA A 149 -18.37 1.97 38.68
C ALA A 149 -18.28 0.66 39.50
N GLN A 150 -17.43 -0.28 39.07
CA GLN A 150 -17.29 -1.57 39.75
C GLN A 150 -16.61 -1.48 41.12
N LEU A 151 -15.79 -0.45 41.35
CA LEU A 151 -15.21 -0.19 42.67
C LEU A 151 -16.30 0.01 43.74
N HIS A 152 -17.43 0.65 43.40
CA HIS A 152 -18.55 0.80 44.33
C HIS A 152 -19.12 -0.57 44.75
N VAL A 153 -19.26 -1.50 43.81
CA VAL A 153 -19.77 -2.86 44.06
C VAL A 153 -18.78 -3.68 44.90
N VAL A 154 -17.48 -3.54 44.64
CA VAL A 154 -16.43 -4.18 45.46
C VAL A 154 -16.42 -3.67 46.90
N LEU A 155 -16.75 -2.39 47.10
CA LEU A 155 -16.92 -1.79 48.43
C LEU A 155 -18.28 -2.12 49.08
N GLY A 156 -19.15 -2.86 48.40
CA GLY A 156 -20.47 -3.29 48.89
C GLY A 156 -21.63 -2.33 48.60
N GLY A 157 -21.43 -1.32 47.76
CA GLY A 157 -22.46 -0.37 47.32
C GLY A 157 -22.95 -0.62 45.89
N SER A 158 -23.65 0.37 45.32
CA SER A 158 -24.16 0.35 43.94
C SER A 158 -23.57 1.49 43.10
N PRO A 159 -23.31 1.28 41.80
CA PRO A 159 -22.82 2.33 40.92
C PRO A 159 -23.90 3.38 40.62
N GLN A 160 -23.45 4.60 40.36
CA GLN A 160 -24.25 5.75 39.92
C GLN A 160 -24.39 5.80 38.39
N SER A 161 -25.25 6.70 37.90
CA SER A 161 -25.62 6.85 36.48
C SER A 161 -24.49 7.34 35.55
N SER A 162 -23.44 7.96 36.07
CA SER A 162 -22.31 8.46 35.28
C SER A 162 -20.97 8.26 35.97
N ALA A 163 -19.87 8.27 35.20
CA ALA A 163 -18.52 8.13 35.76
C ALA A 163 -18.20 9.26 36.75
N ILE A 164 -18.61 10.49 36.44
CA ILE A 164 -18.41 11.66 37.31
C ILE A 164 -19.21 11.51 38.61
N ALA A 165 -20.47 11.08 38.53
CA ALA A 165 -21.30 10.86 39.72
C ALA A 165 -20.71 9.78 40.62
N ASN A 166 -20.19 8.69 40.03
CA ASN A 166 -19.46 7.67 40.77
C ASN A 166 -18.21 8.26 41.42
N LEU A 167 -17.41 9.06 40.72
CA LEU A 167 -16.19 9.65 41.28
C LEU A 167 -16.48 10.57 42.48
N LEU A 168 -17.57 11.36 42.41
CA LEU A 168 -18.01 12.22 43.50
C LEU A 168 -18.58 11.45 44.69
N ALA A 169 -19.17 10.27 44.47
CA ALA A 169 -19.72 9.42 45.52
C ALA A 169 -18.67 8.54 46.24
N LEU A 170 -17.50 8.32 45.62
CA LEU A 170 -16.44 7.46 46.16
C LEU A 170 -15.98 7.79 47.59
N PRO A 171 -15.76 9.06 47.99
CA PRO A 171 -15.30 9.37 49.35
C PRO A 171 -16.24 8.85 50.43
N GLY A 172 -17.56 8.94 50.20
CA GLY A 172 -18.57 8.39 51.12
C GLY A 172 -18.54 6.87 51.18
N GLN A 173 -18.36 6.20 50.04
CA GLN A 173 -18.27 4.74 49.98
C GLN A 173 -17.00 4.19 50.65
N LEU A 174 -15.88 4.92 50.56
CA LEU A 174 -14.62 4.56 51.21
C LEU A 174 -14.66 4.72 52.74
N ALA A 175 -15.54 5.58 53.26
CA ALA A 175 -15.71 5.78 54.70
C ALA A 175 -16.47 4.63 55.38
N GLY A 176 -17.24 3.83 54.64
CA GLY A 176 -18.05 2.73 55.19
C GLY A 176 -18.13 1.51 54.27
N PRO A 177 -17.00 0.84 53.94
CA PRO A 177 -17.03 -0.33 53.08
C PRO A 177 -17.63 -1.55 53.78
N HIS A 178 -18.34 -2.40 53.04
CA HIS A 178 -18.84 -3.68 53.55
C HIS A 178 -17.69 -4.71 53.62
N PRO A 179 -17.24 -5.16 54.82
CA PRO A 179 -16.00 -5.92 54.97
C PRO A 179 -15.98 -7.24 54.19
N SER A 180 -17.11 -7.94 54.13
CA SER A 180 -17.21 -9.22 53.40
C SER A 180 -17.08 -9.03 51.89
N ALA A 181 -17.67 -7.96 51.32
CA ALA A 181 -17.57 -7.66 49.90
C ALA A 181 -16.14 -7.26 49.53
N LEU A 182 -15.53 -6.42 50.36
CA LEU A 182 -14.14 -6.00 50.20
C LEU A 182 -13.17 -7.17 50.28
N LEU A 183 -13.35 -8.10 51.22
CA LEU A 183 -12.52 -9.32 51.34
C LEU A 183 -12.59 -10.16 50.07
N ILE A 184 -13.81 -10.47 49.61
CA ILE A 184 -14.02 -11.28 48.41
C ILE A 184 -13.47 -10.58 47.16
N GLY A 185 -13.68 -9.27 47.03
CA GLY A 185 -13.12 -8.47 45.95
C GLY A 185 -11.59 -8.45 45.98
N ALA A 186 -10.98 -8.23 47.14
CA ALA A 186 -9.53 -8.22 47.32
C ALA A 186 -8.89 -9.58 47.00
N VAL A 187 -9.49 -10.68 47.44
CA VAL A 187 -9.05 -12.04 47.08
C VAL A 187 -9.15 -12.26 45.58
N THR A 188 -10.24 -11.84 44.95
CA THR A 188 -10.41 -11.95 43.50
C THR A 188 -9.31 -11.18 42.75
N VAL A 189 -9.04 -9.93 43.14
CA VAL A 189 -7.97 -9.11 42.55
C VAL A 189 -6.59 -9.75 42.77
N ALA A 190 -6.32 -10.23 43.99
CA ALA A 190 -5.06 -10.87 44.34
C ALA A 190 -4.81 -12.13 43.47
N VAL A 191 -5.83 -12.97 43.28
CA VAL A 191 -5.74 -14.13 42.40
C VAL A 191 -5.53 -13.70 40.95
N LEU A 192 -6.30 -12.73 40.42
CA LEU A 192 -6.14 -12.28 39.03
C LEU A 192 -4.75 -11.73 38.70
N LEU A 193 -4.13 -11.01 39.64
CA LEU A 193 -2.80 -10.43 39.45
C LEU A 193 -1.66 -11.39 39.82
N GLY A 194 -1.90 -12.32 40.74
CA GLY A 194 -0.91 -13.30 41.23
C GLY A 194 -0.84 -14.57 40.39
N TRP A 195 -1.98 -15.08 39.91
CA TRP A 195 -2.09 -16.36 39.21
C TRP A 195 -1.14 -16.50 38.01
N PRO A 196 -1.02 -15.50 37.10
CA PRO A 196 -0.10 -15.60 35.96
C PRO A 196 1.39 -15.57 36.36
N ARG A 197 1.70 -15.14 37.60
CA ARG A 197 3.08 -15.04 38.11
C ARG A 197 3.52 -16.31 38.85
N LEU A 198 2.59 -17.21 39.19
CA LEU A 198 2.86 -18.38 40.02
C LEU A 198 3.86 -19.35 39.36
N GLY A 199 3.80 -19.50 38.04
CA GLY A 199 4.77 -20.32 37.27
C GLY A 199 6.16 -19.71 37.12
N ARG A 200 6.38 -18.46 37.56
CA ARG A 200 7.70 -17.80 37.54
C ARG A 200 8.45 -17.90 38.88
N LEU A 201 7.85 -18.53 39.88
CA LEU A 201 8.48 -18.74 41.18
C LEU A 201 9.58 -19.80 41.08
N PRO A 202 10.71 -19.63 41.78
CA PRO A 202 11.78 -20.63 41.80
C PRO A 202 11.38 -21.90 42.58
N GLY A 203 11.92 -23.06 42.18
CA GLY A 203 11.76 -24.35 42.88
C GLY A 203 10.43 -25.08 42.63
N ARG A 204 10.07 -26.00 43.53
CA ARG A 204 8.86 -26.84 43.44
C ARG A 204 7.54 -26.05 43.36
N ALA A 205 7.53 -24.83 43.92
CA ALA A 205 6.40 -23.92 43.83
C ALA A 205 6.16 -23.43 42.39
N GLY A 206 7.21 -23.23 41.60
CA GLY A 206 7.12 -22.86 40.18
C GLY A 206 6.57 -23.98 39.31
N GLU A 207 6.96 -25.23 39.56
CA GLU A 207 6.45 -26.40 38.83
C GLU A 207 4.95 -26.63 39.09
N LEU A 208 4.53 -26.56 40.36
CA LEU A 208 3.12 -26.57 40.75
C LEU A 208 2.38 -25.38 40.14
N GLY A 209 2.98 -24.18 40.18
CA GLY A 209 2.44 -22.97 39.58
C GLY A 209 2.26 -23.06 38.07
N ALA A 210 3.19 -23.72 37.36
CA ALA A 210 3.11 -23.94 35.92
C ALA A 210 2.01 -24.97 35.55
N ARG A 211 1.80 -25.98 36.40
CA ARG A 211 0.67 -26.93 36.24
C ARG A 211 -0.68 -26.26 36.50
N LEU A 212 -0.79 -25.47 37.58
CA LEU A 212 -1.99 -24.72 37.93
C LEU A 212 -2.28 -23.58 36.93
N GLY A 213 -1.23 -23.00 36.34
CA GLY A 213 -1.32 -21.95 35.32
C GLY A 213 -2.00 -22.39 34.02
N LYS A 214 -2.26 -23.69 33.82
CA LYS A 214 -3.11 -24.19 32.73
C LYS A 214 -4.59 -23.81 32.92
N VAL A 215 -5.03 -23.56 34.16
CA VAL A 215 -6.37 -23.08 34.46
C VAL A 215 -6.41 -21.56 34.25
N PRO A 216 -7.41 -21.03 33.52
CA PRO A 216 -7.53 -19.58 33.34
C PRO A 216 -7.69 -18.82 34.66
N GLY A 217 -6.90 -17.76 34.82
CA GLY A 217 -6.93 -16.90 36.02
C GLY A 217 -8.32 -16.38 36.40
N PRO A 218 -9.16 -15.90 35.45
CA PRO A 218 -10.54 -15.49 35.76
C PRO A 218 -11.40 -16.57 36.39
N LEU A 219 -11.29 -17.82 35.92
CA LEU A 219 -12.03 -18.94 36.48
C LEU A 219 -11.53 -19.27 37.89
N ALA A 220 -10.22 -19.33 38.08
CA ALA A 220 -9.61 -19.59 39.37
C ALA A 220 -10.01 -18.51 40.41
N ALA A 221 -10.01 -17.24 40.01
CA ALA A 221 -10.39 -16.14 40.87
C ALA A 221 -11.85 -16.24 41.33
N VAL A 222 -12.79 -16.46 40.40
CA VAL A 222 -14.22 -16.61 40.73
C VAL A 222 -14.48 -17.86 41.57
N ALA A 223 -13.84 -18.99 41.23
CA ALA A 223 -14.02 -20.25 41.96
C ALA A 223 -13.49 -20.16 43.40
N LEU A 224 -12.28 -19.61 43.60
CA LEU A 224 -11.69 -19.45 44.93
C LEU A 224 -12.46 -18.43 45.78
N ALA A 225 -12.89 -17.31 45.18
CA ALA A 225 -13.72 -16.32 45.83
C ALA A 225 -15.08 -16.92 46.27
N THR A 226 -15.70 -17.72 45.40
CA THR A 226 -16.97 -18.41 45.70
C THR A 226 -16.78 -19.45 46.80
N ALA A 227 -15.73 -20.27 46.73
CA ALA A 227 -15.42 -21.26 47.77
C ALA A 227 -15.20 -20.58 49.12
N LEU A 228 -14.40 -19.51 49.16
CA LEU A 228 -14.13 -18.75 50.38
C LEU A 228 -15.41 -18.15 51.00
N ALA A 229 -16.28 -17.57 50.17
CA ALA A 229 -17.56 -17.02 50.61
C ALA A 229 -18.45 -18.10 51.25
N LEU A 230 -18.51 -19.29 50.63
CA LEU A 230 -19.27 -20.43 51.15
C LEU A 230 -18.67 -20.99 52.45
N THR A 231 -17.34 -21.14 52.52
CA THR A 231 -16.67 -21.69 53.71
C THR A 231 -16.79 -20.79 54.93
N LEU A 232 -16.81 -19.47 54.71
CA LEU A 232 -16.93 -18.48 55.77
C LEU A 232 -18.40 -18.09 56.07
N GLY A 233 -19.37 -18.67 55.34
CA GLY A 233 -20.79 -18.36 55.51
C GLY A 233 -21.15 -16.88 55.29
N LEU A 234 -20.42 -16.19 54.41
CA LEU A 234 -20.59 -14.76 54.21
C LEU A 234 -21.92 -14.48 53.50
N GLN A 235 -22.76 -13.64 54.12
CA GLN A 235 -23.95 -13.12 53.46
C GLN A 235 -23.58 -11.99 52.51
N LEU A 236 -23.55 -12.33 51.22
CA LEU A 236 -23.24 -11.43 50.13
C LEU A 236 -24.39 -11.43 49.13
N ALA A 237 -24.52 -10.37 48.35
CA ALA A 237 -25.40 -10.40 47.19
C ALA A 237 -24.87 -11.43 46.18
N HIS A 238 -25.75 -12.35 45.78
CA HIS A 238 -25.44 -13.44 44.86
C HIS A 238 -26.10 -13.20 43.50
N ILE A 239 -25.66 -13.96 42.50
CA ILE A 239 -26.25 -13.95 41.17
C ILE A 239 -27.70 -14.46 41.22
N GLU A 240 -28.65 -13.61 40.84
CA GLU A 240 -30.00 -14.03 40.48
C GLU A 240 -30.05 -14.36 38.98
N LEU A 241 -30.25 -15.65 38.65
CA LEU A 241 -30.57 -16.07 37.29
C LEU A 241 -32.09 -16.21 37.17
N PRO A 242 -32.78 -15.34 36.41
CA PRO A 242 -34.16 -15.59 36.05
C PRO A 242 -34.26 -16.94 35.32
N ALA A 243 -35.38 -17.64 35.49
CA ALA A 243 -35.67 -18.77 34.62
C ALA A 243 -35.65 -18.27 33.16
N TRP A 244 -35.14 -19.08 32.23
CA TRP A 244 -35.15 -18.76 30.80
C TRP A 244 -36.62 -18.64 30.33
N GLN A 245 -37.18 -17.43 30.38
CA GLN A 245 -38.53 -17.11 29.94
C GLN A 245 -38.47 -16.42 28.58
N PRO A 246 -38.80 -17.10 27.47
CA PRO A 246 -38.61 -16.58 26.11
C PRO A 246 -39.28 -15.22 25.85
N HIS A 247 -40.37 -14.92 26.56
CA HIS A 247 -41.17 -13.70 26.43
C HIS A 247 -40.55 -12.46 27.08
N ALA A 248 -39.60 -12.61 28.03
CA ALA A 248 -38.92 -11.48 28.66
C ALA A 248 -37.82 -10.86 27.77
N PHE A 249 -37.43 -11.57 26.71
CA PHE A 249 -36.26 -11.28 25.87
C PHE A 249 -36.60 -10.77 24.47
N VAL A 250 -37.90 -10.58 24.16
CA VAL A 250 -38.35 -10.09 22.86
C VAL A 250 -37.99 -8.59 22.73
N PRO A 251 -37.34 -8.17 21.63
CA PRO A 251 -37.05 -6.76 21.40
C PRO A 251 -38.35 -5.95 21.32
N ALA A 252 -38.44 -4.89 22.13
CA ALA A 252 -39.52 -3.93 22.09
C ALA A 252 -39.05 -2.67 21.35
N LEU A 253 -39.96 -2.01 20.62
CA LEU A 253 -39.62 -0.75 19.99
C LEU A 253 -39.20 0.29 21.06
N PRO A 254 -38.04 0.95 20.92
CA PRO A 254 -37.62 1.99 21.84
C PRO A 254 -38.59 3.17 21.78
N HIS A 255 -39.06 3.63 22.93
CA HIS A 255 -39.88 4.83 23.06
C HIS A 255 -38.96 6.03 23.28
N GLY A 256 -39.12 7.11 22.53
CA GLY A 256 -38.31 8.32 22.66
C GLY A 256 -38.08 9.06 21.33
N PRO A 257 -37.24 10.11 21.33
CA PRO A 257 -36.92 10.85 20.13
C PRO A 257 -36.24 9.95 19.09
N VAL A 258 -36.78 9.94 17.86
CA VAL A 258 -36.25 9.13 16.75
C VAL A 258 -34.76 9.38 16.54
N LEU A 259 -34.31 10.63 16.65
CA LEU A 259 -32.90 10.99 16.53
C LEU A 259 -32.01 10.33 17.60
N GLY A 260 -32.51 10.20 18.83
CA GLY A 260 -31.81 9.53 19.92
C GLY A 260 -31.66 8.03 19.68
N VAL A 261 -32.70 7.38 19.15
CA VAL A 261 -32.68 5.97 18.76
C VAL A 261 -31.71 5.74 17.59
N ILE A 262 -31.75 6.59 16.57
CA ILE A 262 -30.80 6.54 15.44
C ILE A 262 -29.36 6.68 15.95
N ALA A 263 -29.11 7.66 16.83
CA ALA A 263 -27.80 7.86 17.44
C ALA A 263 -27.34 6.63 18.23
N ALA A 264 -28.24 5.98 18.98
CA ALA A 264 -27.95 4.74 19.70
C ALA A 264 -27.54 3.60 18.74
N VAL A 265 -28.31 3.37 17.68
CA VAL A 265 -28.02 2.35 16.65
C VAL A 265 -26.68 2.62 15.97
N LEU A 266 -26.42 3.87 15.57
CA LEU A 266 -25.16 4.29 14.96
C LEU A 266 -23.98 4.09 15.91
N THR A 267 -24.14 4.41 17.20
CA THR A 267 -23.09 4.25 18.21
C THR A 267 -22.73 2.78 18.40
N VAL A 268 -23.73 1.92 18.62
CA VAL A 268 -23.50 0.47 18.78
C VAL A 268 -22.86 -0.11 17.52
N THR A 269 -23.37 0.26 16.33
CA THR A 269 -22.82 -0.18 15.05
C THR A 269 -21.35 0.23 14.90
N ALA A 270 -21.03 1.51 15.12
CA ALA A 270 -19.69 2.04 14.91
C ALA A 270 -18.68 1.36 15.85
N VAL A 271 -18.99 1.31 17.15
CA VAL A 271 -18.07 0.74 18.15
C VAL A 271 -17.91 -0.76 17.96
N ALA A 272 -19.00 -1.51 17.77
CA ALA A 272 -18.94 -2.95 17.53
C ALA A 272 -18.15 -3.28 16.25
N SER A 273 -18.31 -2.49 15.19
CA SER A 273 -17.60 -2.69 13.92
C SER A 273 -16.12 -2.40 14.04
N VAL A 274 -15.75 -1.23 14.58
CA VAL A 274 -14.35 -0.81 14.74
C VAL A 274 -13.58 -1.79 15.64
N GLU A 275 -14.16 -2.16 16.78
CA GLU A 275 -13.53 -3.13 17.70
C GLU A 275 -13.34 -4.51 17.04
N SER A 276 -14.36 -4.99 16.31
CA SER A 276 -14.29 -6.27 15.62
C SER A 276 -13.23 -6.28 14.52
N LEU A 277 -13.16 -5.22 13.71
CA LEU A 277 -12.22 -5.12 12.59
C LEU A 277 -10.78 -4.95 13.06
N LEU A 278 -10.55 -4.19 14.13
CA LEU A 278 -9.21 -4.06 14.71
C LEU A 278 -8.77 -5.36 15.39
N SER A 279 -9.70 -6.07 16.04
CA SER A 279 -9.44 -7.41 16.58
C SER A 279 -9.14 -8.40 15.46
N ALA A 280 -9.87 -8.33 14.34
CA ALA A 280 -9.63 -9.17 13.17
C ALA A 280 -8.21 -8.97 12.61
N VAL A 281 -7.80 -7.72 12.39
CA VAL A 281 -6.44 -7.38 11.92
C VAL A 281 -5.37 -7.87 12.90
N ALA A 282 -5.59 -7.70 14.21
CA ALA A 282 -4.64 -8.18 15.21
C ALA A 282 -4.49 -9.71 15.19
N ILE A 283 -5.60 -10.44 15.08
CA ILE A 283 -5.61 -11.91 15.06
C ILE A 283 -5.05 -12.49 13.77
N ASP A 284 -5.33 -11.86 12.63
CA ASP A 284 -4.72 -12.17 11.35
C ASP A 284 -3.20 -12.03 11.42
N ARG A 285 -2.71 -10.92 12.01
CA ARG A 285 -1.27 -10.70 12.23
C ARG A 285 -0.65 -11.75 13.16
N MET A 286 -1.32 -12.11 14.25
CA MET A 286 -0.84 -13.13 15.19
C MET A 286 -0.82 -14.54 14.59
N SER A 287 -1.81 -14.85 13.75
CA SER A 287 -1.96 -16.16 13.12
C SER A 287 -1.22 -16.29 11.78
N ARG A 288 -0.62 -15.20 11.29
CA ARG A 288 0.03 -15.08 9.97
C ARG A 288 -0.92 -15.49 8.83
N ARG A 289 -2.17 -15.03 8.92
CA ARG A 289 -3.23 -15.26 7.92
C ARG A 289 -3.83 -13.92 7.51
N THR A 290 -4.57 -13.91 6.41
CA THR A 290 -5.34 -12.75 5.97
C THR A 290 -6.82 -13.14 5.89
N GLY A 291 -7.66 -12.41 6.63
CA GLY A 291 -9.11 -12.54 6.65
C GLY A 291 -9.80 -11.54 5.74
N ASP A 292 -11.03 -11.87 5.34
CA ASP A 292 -11.92 -10.94 4.63
C ASP A 292 -12.68 -10.07 5.64
N LEU A 293 -12.28 -8.81 5.78
CA LEU A 293 -12.87 -7.86 6.72
C LEU A 293 -14.34 -7.55 6.44
N ASP A 294 -14.78 -7.56 5.16
CA ASP A 294 -16.19 -7.32 4.81
C ASP A 294 -17.06 -8.54 5.14
N ARG A 295 -16.50 -9.75 4.97
CA ARG A 295 -17.12 -10.98 5.48
C ARG A 295 -17.17 -10.98 7.01
N GLU A 296 -16.12 -10.50 7.67
CA GLU A 296 -16.10 -10.38 9.11
C GLU A 296 -17.20 -9.44 9.61
N LEU A 297 -17.30 -8.25 9.02
CA LEU A 297 -18.34 -7.28 9.37
C LEU A 297 -19.76 -7.84 9.17
N ARG A 298 -19.99 -8.61 8.09
CA ARG A 298 -21.26 -9.32 7.89
C ARG A 298 -21.52 -10.37 8.95
N GLY A 299 -20.51 -11.14 9.34
CA GLY A 299 -20.63 -12.14 10.41
C GLY A 299 -20.98 -11.52 11.76
N GLN A 300 -20.34 -10.40 12.10
CA GLN A 300 -20.67 -9.60 13.30
C GLN A 300 -22.10 -9.07 13.23
N GLY A 301 -22.51 -8.52 12.08
CA GLY A 301 -23.87 -8.03 11.88
C GLY A 301 -24.94 -9.11 12.05
N LEU A 302 -24.70 -10.31 11.50
CA LEU A 302 -25.58 -11.46 11.70
C LEU A 302 -25.63 -11.88 13.17
N ALA A 303 -24.50 -11.90 13.87
CA ALA A 303 -24.44 -12.24 15.29
C ALA A 303 -25.20 -11.21 16.14
N ASN A 304 -25.06 -9.91 15.87
CA ASN A 304 -25.79 -8.86 16.59
C ASN A 304 -27.30 -8.89 16.31
N LEU A 305 -27.69 -9.20 15.08
CA LEU A 305 -29.10 -9.44 14.73
C LEU A 305 -29.67 -10.58 15.56
N VAL A 306 -29.00 -11.74 15.57
CA VAL A 306 -29.43 -12.92 16.33
C VAL A 306 -29.41 -12.65 17.83
N SER A 307 -28.37 -11.97 18.33
CA SER A 307 -28.24 -11.62 19.74
C SER A 307 -29.40 -10.75 20.20
N GLY A 308 -29.72 -9.68 19.46
CA GLY A 308 -30.86 -8.81 19.77
C GLY A 308 -32.21 -9.54 19.75
N LEU A 309 -32.39 -10.52 18.85
CA LEU A 309 -33.61 -11.33 18.79
C LEU A 309 -33.80 -12.26 20.00
N VAL A 310 -32.71 -12.82 20.53
CA VAL A 310 -32.76 -13.75 21.68
C VAL A 310 -32.57 -13.05 23.02
N GLY A 311 -32.57 -11.70 23.03
CA GLY A 311 -32.28 -10.89 24.21
C GLY A 311 -30.88 -11.10 24.78
N GLY A 312 -29.89 -11.15 23.90
CA GLY A 312 -28.47 -11.13 24.22
C GLY A 312 -27.89 -9.71 24.19
N LEU A 313 -26.72 -9.56 24.80
CA LEU A 313 -25.92 -8.33 24.71
C LEU A 313 -25.38 -8.06 23.29
N PRO A 314 -25.03 -6.80 22.96
CA PRO A 314 -24.22 -6.50 21.80
C PRO A 314 -22.92 -7.31 21.75
N ILE A 315 -22.61 -7.82 20.57
CA ILE A 315 -21.48 -8.68 20.23
C ILE A 315 -20.45 -7.88 19.44
N ALA A 316 -19.18 -8.08 19.78
CA ALA A 316 -18.05 -7.68 18.94
C ALA A 316 -16.94 -8.74 19.01
N GLY A 317 -15.97 -8.65 18.09
CA GLY A 317 -14.73 -9.40 18.15
C GLY A 317 -13.93 -9.02 19.40
N GLY A 318 -13.52 -10.01 20.20
CA GLY A 318 -12.81 -9.79 21.46
C GLY A 318 -11.33 -10.15 21.37
N ALA A 319 -10.43 -9.17 21.48
CA ALA A 319 -8.98 -9.40 21.42
C ALA A 319 -8.47 -10.40 22.47
N VAL A 320 -8.97 -10.34 23.71
CA VAL A 320 -8.52 -11.22 24.81
C VAL A 320 -8.87 -12.70 24.54
N ARG A 321 -10.13 -12.98 24.17
CA ARG A 321 -10.60 -14.35 23.90
C ARG A 321 -9.94 -14.93 22.64
N SER A 322 -9.83 -14.09 21.61
CA SER A 322 -9.22 -14.48 20.34
C SER A 322 -7.71 -14.73 20.48
N THR A 323 -7.02 -13.92 21.27
CA THR A 323 -5.61 -14.15 21.61
C THR A 323 -5.43 -15.45 22.39
N ALA A 324 -6.28 -15.71 23.39
CA ALA A 324 -6.26 -16.96 24.12
C ALA A 324 -6.55 -18.17 23.21
N ASN A 325 -7.44 -18.02 22.22
CA ASN A 325 -7.74 -19.04 21.23
C ASN A 325 -6.50 -19.38 20.38
N VAL A 326 -5.82 -18.36 19.86
CA VAL A 326 -4.57 -18.52 19.09
C VAL A 326 -3.45 -19.12 19.95
N GLN A 327 -3.28 -18.64 21.19
CA GLN A 327 -2.26 -19.15 22.12
C GLN A 327 -2.52 -20.58 22.59
N ALA A 328 -3.79 -20.99 22.68
CA ALA A 328 -4.17 -22.36 22.97
C ALA A 328 -3.98 -23.31 21.77
N GLY A 329 -3.50 -22.80 20.63
CA GLY A 329 -3.13 -23.59 19.46
C GLY A 329 -4.25 -23.83 18.46
N ALA A 330 -5.35 -23.06 18.51
CA ALA A 330 -6.45 -23.19 17.56
C ALA A 330 -5.97 -23.06 16.10
N GLN A 331 -6.50 -23.92 15.24
CA GLN A 331 -6.13 -24.03 13.84
C GLN A 331 -7.27 -23.65 12.90
N THR A 332 -8.53 -23.87 13.31
CA THR A 332 -9.70 -23.62 12.48
C THR A 332 -10.82 -22.88 13.22
N ARG A 333 -11.84 -22.47 12.45
CA ARG A 333 -13.07 -21.82 12.95
C ARG A 333 -13.85 -22.68 13.95
N TRP A 334 -13.64 -23.99 13.96
CA TRP A 334 -14.35 -24.91 14.86
C TRP A 334 -14.03 -24.66 16.33
N SER A 335 -12.85 -24.14 16.66
CA SER A 335 -12.56 -23.76 18.05
C SER A 335 -13.56 -22.70 18.57
N SER A 336 -13.87 -21.69 17.76
CA SER A 336 -14.84 -20.63 18.09
C SER A 336 -16.27 -21.15 18.19
N VAL A 337 -16.66 -22.04 17.26
CA VAL A 337 -17.99 -22.67 17.26
C VAL A 337 -18.18 -23.58 18.47
N LEU A 338 -17.21 -24.47 18.74
CA LEU A 338 -17.24 -25.36 19.91
C LEU A 338 -17.28 -24.55 21.21
N HIS A 339 -16.53 -23.46 21.30
CA HIS A 339 -16.60 -22.53 22.42
C HIS A 339 -18.04 -22.04 22.66
N GLY A 340 -18.73 -21.56 21.63
CA GLY A 340 -20.11 -21.10 21.75
C GLY A 340 -21.08 -22.22 22.14
N VAL A 341 -20.86 -23.45 21.65
CA VAL A 341 -21.61 -24.65 22.05
C VAL A 341 -21.39 -24.97 23.53
N TRP A 342 -20.16 -24.90 24.04
CA TRP A 342 -19.87 -25.12 25.47
C TRP A 342 -20.54 -24.06 26.35
N VAL A 343 -20.54 -22.79 25.92
CA VAL A 343 -21.26 -21.72 26.64
C VAL A 343 -22.75 -22.02 26.69
N LEU A 344 -23.36 -22.41 25.57
CA LEU A 344 -24.77 -22.74 25.51
C LEU A 344 -25.10 -23.93 26.43
N ALA A 345 -24.31 -25.01 26.34
CA ALA A 345 -24.46 -26.18 27.21
C ALA A 345 -24.31 -25.81 28.69
N ALA A 346 -23.33 -24.98 29.04
CA ALA A 346 -23.12 -24.49 30.39
C ALA A 346 -24.29 -23.62 30.88
N ALA A 347 -24.81 -22.74 30.04
CA ALA A 347 -25.92 -21.86 30.39
C ALA A 347 -27.21 -22.65 30.68
N LEU A 348 -27.40 -23.80 30.03
CA LEU A 348 -28.52 -24.72 30.25
C LEU A 348 -28.28 -25.65 31.45
N ALA A 349 -27.06 -26.14 31.66
CA ALA A 349 -26.74 -27.18 32.65
C ALA A 349 -26.26 -26.68 34.02
N LEU A 350 -25.64 -25.49 34.11
CA LEU A 350 -24.93 -25.01 35.32
C LEU A 350 -25.68 -23.91 36.10
N THR A 351 -26.99 -23.74 35.90
CA THR A 351 -27.80 -22.68 36.52
C THR A 351 -27.71 -22.67 38.05
N GLY A 352 -27.68 -23.84 38.71
CA GLY A 352 -27.56 -23.95 40.16
C GLY A 352 -26.19 -23.57 40.73
N GLY A 353 -25.11 -23.82 39.98
CA GLY A 353 -23.74 -23.47 40.39
C GLY A 353 -23.47 -21.98 40.25
N LEU A 354 -23.96 -21.37 39.17
CA LEU A 354 -23.78 -19.94 38.89
C LEU A 354 -24.45 -19.04 39.94
N ARG A 355 -25.59 -19.44 40.52
CA ARG A 355 -26.27 -18.69 41.60
C ARG A 355 -25.44 -18.54 42.87
N ARG A 356 -24.41 -19.37 43.06
CA ARG A 356 -23.54 -19.31 44.26
C ARG A 356 -22.41 -18.30 44.13
N ILE A 357 -22.24 -17.68 42.97
CA ILE A 357 -21.14 -16.73 42.73
C ILE A 357 -21.49 -15.38 43.40
N PRO A 358 -20.61 -14.84 44.27
CA PRO A 358 -20.81 -13.52 44.86
C PRO A 358 -20.65 -12.40 43.82
N LEU A 359 -21.51 -11.38 43.86
CA LEU A 359 -21.43 -10.23 42.95
C LEU A 359 -20.10 -9.47 43.09
N ALA A 360 -19.55 -9.38 44.30
CA ALA A 360 -18.25 -8.73 44.56
C ALA A 360 -17.10 -9.39 43.78
N ALA A 361 -17.15 -10.70 43.55
CA ALA A 361 -16.13 -11.40 42.77
C ALA A 361 -16.22 -11.05 41.27
N LEU A 362 -17.44 -10.99 40.72
CA LEU A 362 -17.63 -10.55 39.33
C LEU A 362 -17.29 -9.08 39.13
N ALA A 363 -17.68 -8.20 40.06
CA ALA A 363 -17.32 -6.80 40.02
C ALA A 363 -15.81 -6.58 40.07
N ALA A 364 -15.10 -7.29 40.96
CA ALA A 364 -13.64 -7.25 41.02
C ALA A 364 -12.98 -7.75 39.72
N LEU A 365 -13.50 -8.83 39.12
CA LEU A 365 -13.05 -9.32 37.82
C LEU A 365 -13.18 -8.23 36.74
N VAL A 366 -14.36 -7.63 36.62
CA VAL A 366 -14.63 -6.60 35.60
C VAL A 366 -13.83 -5.33 35.85
N MET A 367 -13.67 -4.92 37.11
CA MET A 367 -12.82 -3.81 37.53
C MET A 367 -11.38 -4.03 37.05
N VAL A 368 -10.81 -5.21 37.30
CA VAL A 368 -9.45 -5.54 36.86
C VAL A 368 -9.35 -5.55 35.34
N VAL A 369 -10.35 -6.08 34.62
CA VAL A 369 -10.33 -6.02 33.15
C VAL A 369 -10.41 -4.57 32.65
N GLY A 370 -11.28 -3.73 33.23
CA GLY A 370 -11.36 -2.31 32.90
C GLY A 370 -10.03 -1.58 33.12
N LEU A 371 -9.33 -1.86 34.22
CA LEU A 371 -8.00 -1.32 34.48
C LEU A 371 -6.94 -1.83 33.49
N GLN A 372 -7.05 -3.08 33.03
CA GLN A 372 -6.13 -3.64 32.03
C GLN A 372 -6.29 -3.02 30.62
N MET A 373 -7.44 -2.41 30.32
CA MET A 373 -7.66 -1.68 29.06
C MET A 373 -6.82 -0.39 29.00
N VAL A 374 -6.39 0.14 30.15
CA VAL A 374 -5.49 1.30 30.24
C VAL A 374 -4.03 0.82 30.15
N SER A 375 -3.43 0.97 28.97
CA SER A 375 -2.06 0.51 28.70
C SER A 375 -1.03 1.64 28.69
N PHE A 376 -0.08 1.59 29.64
CA PHE A 376 1.04 2.54 29.69
C PHE A 376 1.97 2.46 28.46
N ALA A 377 2.11 1.26 27.88
CA ALA A 377 2.90 1.04 26.66
C ALA A 377 2.29 1.79 25.45
N HIS A 378 0.97 1.80 25.31
CA HIS A 378 0.28 2.54 24.26
C HIS A 378 0.37 4.06 24.49
N ILE A 379 0.25 4.53 25.74
CA ILE A 379 0.45 5.95 26.08
C ILE A 379 1.84 6.41 25.64
N ARG A 380 2.89 5.62 25.93
CA ARG A 380 4.27 5.94 25.51
C ARG A 380 4.45 5.94 23.99
N ASN A 381 3.81 5.00 23.28
CA ASN A 381 3.89 4.92 21.82
C ASN A 381 3.14 6.09 21.14
N VAL A 382 1.93 6.39 21.60
CA VAL A 382 1.11 7.53 21.12
C VAL A 382 1.80 8.88 21.42
N HIS A 383 2.48 9.00 22.56
CA HIS A 383 3.28 10.18 22.90
C HIS A 383 4.44 10.39 21.91
N ARG A 384 5.07 9.29 21.45
CA ARG A 384 6.15 9.34 20.45
C ARG A 384 5.69 9.86 19.08
N HIS A 385 4.43 9.63 18.70
CA HIS A 385 3.85 10.04 17.41
C HIS A 385 3.14 11.42 17.45
N ARG A 386 3.23 12.14 18.58
CA ARG A 386 2.47 13.38 18.85
C ARG A 386 0.94 13.26 18.64
N GLU A 387 0.40 12.05 18.76
CA GLU A 387 -1.05 11.80 18.77
C GLU A 387 -1.64 11.83 20.19
N PHE A 388 -0.81 12.14 21.20
CA PHE A 388 -1.23 12.24 22.60
C PHE A 388 -2.42 13.17 22.84
N PRO A 389 -2.55 14.35 22.18
CA PRO A 389 -3.75 15.17 22.35
C PRO A 389 -5.02 14.44 21.92
N VAL A 390 -4.99 13.68 20.82
CA VAL A 390 -6.14 12.87 20.34
C VAL A 390 -6.54 11.84 21.38
N TYR A 391 -5.56 11.10 21.92
CA TYR A 391 -5.81 10.10 22.95
C TYR A 391 -6.40 10.73 24.21
N LEU A 392 -5.80 11.81 24.71
CA LEU A 392 -6.23 12.49 25.94
C LEU A 392 -7.62 13.08 25.80
N THR A 393 -7.90 13.81 24.71
CA THR A 393 -9.23 14.39 24.48
C THR A 393 -10.29 13.30 24.36
N THR A 394 -9.97 12.19 23.69
CA THR A 394 -10.88 11.02 23.60
C THR A 394 -11.17 10.46 25.00
N VAL A 395 -10.16 10.15 25.81
CA VAL A 395 -10.35 9.60 27.17
C VAL A 395 -11.22 10.51 28.03
N VAL A 396 -10.88 11.79 28.09
CA VAL A 396 -11.61 12.77 28.91
C VAL A 396 -13.06 12.90 28.45
N ALA A 397 -13.29 13.00 27.14
CA ALA A 397 -14.62 13.09 26.58
C ALA A 397 -15.45 11.81 26.78
N VAL A 398 -14.85 10.62 26.71
CA VAL A 398 -15.54 9.35 27.05
C VAL A 398 -15.98 9.33 28.50
N VAL A 399 -15.09 9.71 29.43
CA VAL A 399 -15.40 9.70 30.87
C VAL A 399 -16.46 10.75 31.21
N ALA A 400 -16.43 11.92 30.57
CA ALA A 400 -17.34 13.03 30.88
C ALA A 400 -18.70 12.95 30.16
N ALA A 401 -18.71 12.58 28.87
CA ALA A 401 -19.87 12.69 28.00
C ALA A 401 -20.26 11.36 27.32
N GLY A 402 -19.53 10.27 27.60
CA GLY A 402 -19.80 8.95 27.04
C GLY A 402 -19.08 8.67 25.71
N VAL A 403 -19.20 7.43 25.24
CA VAL A 403 -18.37 6.89 24.15
C VAL A 403 -18.57 7.62 22.82
N LEU A 404 -19.81 7.92 22.44
CA LEU A 404 -20.12 8.59 21.17
C LEU A 404 -19.43 9.96 21.06
N TRP A 405 -19.61 10.81 22.08
CA TRP A 405 -18.97 12.12 22.13
C TRP A 405 -17.45 12.00 22.24
N GLY A 406 -16.96 11.01 22.98
CA GLY A 406 -15.54 10.70 23.04
C GLY A 406 -14.90 10.43 21.69
N VAL A 407 -15.50 9.53 20.90
CA VAL A 407 -15.01 9.20 19.54
C VAL A 407 -15.16 10.40 18.60
N ALA A 408 -16.27 11.14 18.65
CA ALA A 408 -16.49 12.31 17.79
C ALA A 408 -15.47 13.43 18.07
N ILE A 409 -15.24 13.76 19.35
CA ILE A 409 -14.26 14.77 19.77
C ILE A 409 -12.83 14.30 19.45
N GLY A 410 -12.54 13.01 19.67
CA GLY A 410 -11.28 12.39 19.30
C GLY A 410 -11.00 12.49 17.79
N ALA A 411 -11.97 12.09 16.96
CA ALA A 411 -11.89 12.21 15.51
C ALA A 411 -11.74 13.66 15.04
N GLY A 412 -12.51 14.60 15.62
CA GLY A 412 -12.37 16.03 15.34
C GLY A 412 -10.97 16.56 15.70
N THR A 413 -10.42 16.13 16.83
CA THR A 413 -9.04 16.47 17.25
C THR A 413 -8.01 15.89 16.27
N ALA A 414 -8.20 14.65 15.83
CA ALA A 414 -7.31 13.99 14.87
C ALA A 414 -7.33 14.71 13.50
N VAL A 415 -8.51 15.06 13.00
CA VAL A 415 -8.67 15.83 11.75
C VAL A 415 -8.03 17.21 11.90
N LEU A 416 -8.26 17.92 13.00
CA LEU A 416 -7.67 19.23 13.23
C LEU A 416 -6.14 19.17 13.27
N LEU A 417 -5.57 18.16 13.93
CA LEU A 417 -4.12 17.96 13.96
C LEU A 417 -3.56 17.56 12.60
N ALA A 418 -4.26 16.73 11.83
CA ALA A 418 -3.88 16.39 10.47
C ALA A 418 -3.86 17.64 9.57
N LEU A 419 -4.91 18.46 9.63
CA LEU A 419 -4.98 19.75 8.93
C LEU A 419 -3.85 20.68 9.38
N TYR A 420 -3.60 20.79 10.69
CA TYR A 420 -2.51 21.60 11.21
C TYR A 420 -1.13 21.13 10.72
N ARG A 421 -0.89 19.82 10.63
CA ARG A 421 0.36 19.26 10.09
C ARG A 421 0.51 19.59 8.59
N LEU A 422 -0.58 19.57 7.83
CA LEU A 422 -0.59 19.97 6.41
C LEU A 422 -0.26 21.47 6.20
N THR A 423 -0.32 22.31 7.23
CA THR A 423 0.11 23.74 7.14
C THR A 423 1.59 23.97 7.37
N ARG A 424 2.33 22.94 7.84
CA ARG A 424 3.76 23.08 8.16
C ARG A 424 4.61 22.77 6.93
N ALA A 425 4.74 23.76 6.05
CA ALA A 425 5.79 23.79 5.03
C ALA A 425 7.05 24.47 5.59
N HIS A 426 8.21 23.91 5.28
CA HIS A 426 9.50 24.53 5.55
C HIS A 426 10.13 25.02 4.25
N VAL A 427 10.76 26.20 4.28
CA VAL A 427 11.43 26.80 3.13
C VAL A 427 12.83 27.19 3.58
N ASP A 428 13.82 26.47 3.07
CA ASP A 428 15.23 26.70 3.33
C ASP A 428 15.88 27.39 2.14
N VAL A 429 16.75 28.36 2.41
CA VAL A 429 17.50 29.08 1.38
C VAL A 429 18.98 28.90 1.68
N GLU A 430 19.68 28.19 0.80
CA GLU A 430 21.11 27.95 0.87
C GLU A 430 21.82 28.78 -0.19
N ALA A 431 22.75 29.65 0.22
CA ALA A 431 23.64 30.34 -0.71
C ALA A 431 24.87 29.47 -0.98
N GLY A 432 25.13 29.17 -2.26
CA GLY A 432 26.33 28.50 -2.72
C GLY A 432 27.54 29.44 -2.72
N THR A 433 28.73 28.86 -2.65
CA THR A 433 30.02 29.59 -2.70
C THR A 433 30.21 30.39 -3.99
N ASP A 434 29.49 30.01 -5.05
CA ASP A 434 29.64 30.54 -6.41
C ASP A 434 28.62 31.66 -6.73
N GLY A 435 27.88 32.13 -5.71
CA GLY A 435 26.82 33.13 -5.88
C GLY A 435 25.48 32.56 -6.38
N SER A 436 25.36 31.24 -6.51
CA SER A 436 24.11 30.54 -6.79
C SER A 436 23.27 30.37 -5.53
N VAL A 437 21.94 30.38 -5.65
CA VAL A 437 21.01 30.23 -4.52
C VAL A 437 20.16 28.99 -4.72
N THR A 438 20.09 28.12 -3.71
CA THR A 438 19.20 26.95 -3.72
C THR A 438 18.06 27.17 -2.74
N VAL A 439 16.82 27.17 -3.23
CA VAL A 439 15.61 27.26 -2.39
C VAL A 439 15.03 25.86 -2.28
N ARG A 440 15.06 25.28 -1.08
CA ARG A 440 14.47 23.96 -0.80
C ARG A 440 13.14 24.13 -0.09
N THR A 441 12.12 23.46 -0.59
CA THR A 441 10.78 23.47 0.00
C THR A 441 10.40 22.06 0.44
N HIS A 442 10.12 21.92 1.74
CA HIS A 442 9.77 20.64 2.37
C HIS A 442 8.29 20.62 2.78
N GLY A 443 7.62 19.49 2.53
CA GLY A 443 6.20 19.29 2.84
C GLY A 443 5.25 19.85 1.78
N PRO A 444 3.92 19.79 2.00
CA PRO A 444 2.93 20.28 1.06
C PRO A 444 2.96 21.82 0.98
N LEU A 445 3.21 22.36 -0.20
CA LEU A 445 3.16 23.80 -0.46
C LEU A 445 1.71 24.23 -0.71
N THR A 446 1.02 24.62 0.36
CA THR A 446 -0.34 25.18 0.31
C THR A 446 -0.32 26.72 0.41
N PHE A 447 -1.48 27.36 0.25
CA PHE A 447 -1.68 28.80 0.37
C PHE A 447 -1.19 29.35 1.72
N THR A 448 -1.20 28.51 2.77
CA THR A 448 -0.67 28.87 4.09
C THR A 448 0.85 29.03 4.12
N ALA A 449 1.56 28.40 3.18
CA ALA A 449 3.01 28.49 3.02
C ALA A 449 3.44 29.71 2.18
N VAL A 450 2.54 30.29 1.39
CA VAL A 450 2.82 31.42 0.47
C VAL A 450 3.51 32.60 1.17
N PRO A 451 3.09 33.08 2.36
CA PRO A 451 3.77 34.20 3.01
C PRO A 451 5.21 33.89 3.42
N ARG A 452 5.55 32.63 3.70
CA ARG A 452 6.92 32.21 4.00
C ARG A 452 7.74 32.06 2.73
N LEU A 453 7.15 31.45 1.71
CA LEU A 453 7.74 31.28 0.39
C LEU A 453 8.08 32.62 -0.25
N SER A 454 7.12 33.56 -0.27
CA SER A 454 7.31 34.91 -0.79
C SER A 454 8.44 35.65 -0.06
N ARG A 455 8.51 35.56 1.27
CA ARG A 455 9.61 36.16 2.05
C ARG A 455 10.97 35.55 1.72
N ALA A 456 11.04 34.22 1.56
CA ALA A 456 12.27 33.53 1.19
C ALA A 456 12.74 33.94 -0.22
N LEU A 457 11.81 34.02 -1.17
CA LEU A 457 12.08 34.43 -2.55
C LEU A 457 12.46 35.92 -2.69
N ALA A 458 11.86 36.79 -1.87
CA ALA A 458 12.17 38.22 -1.86
C ALA A 458 13.58 38.54 -1.34
N GLY A 459 14.17 37.65 -0.54
CA GLY A 459 15.54 37.80 -0.03
C GLY A 459 16.65 37.45 -1.04
N ILE A 460 16.30 37.01 -2.25
CA ILE A 460 17.25 36.53 -3.24
C ILE A 460 17.85 37.70 -4.02
N PRO A 461 19.19 37.80 -4.16
CA PRO A 461 19.84 38.87 -4.93
C PRO A 461 19.42 38.87 -6.41
N ALA A 462 19.22 40.06 -6.98
CA ALA A 462 18.89 40.23 -8.39
C ALA A 462 20.00 39.66 -9.30
N GLY A 463 19.62 39.00 -10.39
CA GLY A 463 20.54 38.40 -11.36
C GLY A 463 21.20 37.09 -10.92
N ALA A 464 20.98 36.61 -9.68
CA ALA A 464 21.54 35.35 -9.20
C ALA A 464 20.94 34.14 -9.94
N GLY A 465 21.74 33.08 -10.08
CA GLY A 465 21.26 31.77 -10.54
C GLY A 465 20.58 31.02 -9.39
N VAL A 466 19.29 30.73 -9.53
CA VAL A 466 18.45 30.11 -8.49
C VAL A 466 17.99 28.72 -8.90
N THR A 467 18.15 27.74 -8.01
CA THR A 467 17.55 26.40 -8.16
C THR A 467 16.48 26.22 -7.10
N VAL A 468 15.22 26.08 -7.50
CA VAL A 468 14.11 25.76 -6.60
C VAL A 468 13.91 24.25 -6.59
N VAL A 469 14.11 23.63 -5.43
CA VAL A 469 13.91 22.20 -5.20
C VAL A 469 12.64 22.00 -4.36
N HIS A 470 11.69 21.24 -4.87
CA HIS A 470 10.51 20.83 -4.12
C HIS A 470 10.57 19.35 -3.77
N ASP A 471 10.58 19.07 -2.47
CA ASP A 471 10.63 17.72 -1.90
C ASP A 471 9.22 17.19 -1.52
N GLY A 472 8.18 18.02 -1.66
CA GLY A 472 6.80 17.67 -1.33
C GLY A 472 6.02 17.00 -2.47
N SER A 473 4.89 16.38 -2.12
CA SER A 473 3.99 15.70 -3.05
C SER A 473 2.82 16.56 -3.55
N PHE A 474 2.71 17.81 -3.07
CA PHE A 474 1.55 18.67 -3.33
C PHE A 474 1.93 20.15 -3.37
N LEU A 475 1.51 20.82 -4.44
CA LEU A 475 1.62 22.26 -4.68
C LEU A 475 0.23 22.78 -5.07
N ASP A 476 -0.34 23.69 -4.29
CA ASP A 476 -1.63 24.29 -4.63
C ASP A 476 -1.49 25.51 -5.56
N HIS A 477 -2.64 26.00 -6.05
CA HIS A 477 -2.66 27.05 -7.06
C HIS A 477 -1.98 28.35 -6.60
N ALA A 478 -2.20 28.77 -5.34
CA ALA A 478 -1.62 30.00 -4.80
C ALA A 478 -0.10 29.91 -4.67
N ALA A 479 0.42 28.75 -4.22
CA ALA A 479 1.86 28.52 -4.16
C ALA A 479 2.49 28.42 -5.55
N TYR A 480 1.81 27.79 -6.51
CA TYR A 480 2.23 27.73 -7.92
C TYR A 480 2.32 29.14 -8.54
N GLU A 481 1.27 29.94 -8.40
CA GLU A 481 1.21 31.29 -8.95
C GLU A 481 2.29 32.19 -8.35
N THR A 482 2.52 32.10 -7.03
CA THR A 482 3.60 32.83 -6.34
C THR A 482 4.98 32.48 -6.91
N LEU A 483 5.26 31.18 -7.10
CA LEU A 483 6.53 30.72 -7.68
C LEU A 483 6.69 31.11 -9.16
N HIS A 484 5.61 31.02 -9.93
CA HIS A 484 5.62 31.32 -11.36
C HIS A 484 5.82 32.81 -11.62
N THR A 485 5.09 33.67 -10.91
CA THR A 485 5.20 35.13 -11.03
C THR A 485 6.58 35.61 -10.56
N TRP A 486 7.08 35.09 -9.45
CA TRP A 486 8.43 35.41 -8.98
C TRP A 486 9.49 34.96 -10.00
N ARG A 487 9.37 33.75 -10.56
CA ARG A 487 10.29 33.24 -11.58
C ARG A 487 10.31 34.17 -12.80
N ALA A 488 9.15 34.52 -13.35
CA ALA A 488 9.06 35.39 -14.52
C ALA A 488 9.77 36.73 -14.25
N SER A 489 9.44 37.39 -13.12
CA SER A 489 10.07 38.64 -12.72
C SER A 489 11.59 38.52 -12.50
N HIS A 490 12.07 37.41 -11.96
CA HIS A 490 13.51 37.19 -11.73
C HIS A 490 14.27 36.91 -13.03
N GLN A 491 13.63 36.26 -13.99
CA GLN A 491 14.19 36.02 -15.33
C GLN A 491 14.23 37.32 -16.16
N ASP A 492 13.19 38.15 -16.07
CA ASP A 492 13.15 39.47 -16.72
C ASP A 492 14.23 40.41 -16.17
N ALA A 493 14.58 40.29 -14.89
CA ALA A 493 15.69 41.00 -14.26
C ALA A 493 17.09 40.42 -14.58
N GLY A 494 17.19 39.46 -15.50
CA GLY A 494 18.45 38.85 -15.95
C GLY A 494 18.95 37.66 -15.11
N GLY A 495 18.15 37.20 -14.15
CA GLY A 495 18.45 36.00 -13.36
C GLY A 495 18.14 34.69 -14.11
N ARG A 496 18.73 33.58 -13.65
CA ARG A 496 18.42 32.23 -14.17
C ARG A 496 17.72 31.42 -13.11
N VAL A 497 16.59 30.79 -13.43
CA VAL A 497 15.82 29.96 -12.48
C VAL A 497 15.65 28.55 -13.03
N SER A 498 16.03 27.54 -12.27
CA SER A 498 15.73 26.12 -12.54
C SER A 498 14.79 25.58 -11.45
N MET A 499 13.83 24.73 -11.83
CA MET A 499 12.88 24.11 -10.90
C MET A 499 13.04 22.59 -10.97
N VAL A 500 13.23 21.93 -9.82
CA VAL A 500 13.51 20.50 -9.74
C VAL A 500 12.60 19.85 -8.68
N THR A 501 12.01 18.70 -8.99
CA THR A 501 11.24 17.90 -8.03
C THR A 501 12.07 16.72 -7.51
N ARG A 502 12.17 16.58 -6.18
CA ARG A 502 12.85 15.45 -5.54
C ARG A 502 11.84 14.35 -5.18
N ARG A 503 11.68 13.31 -6.01
CA ARG A 503 10.99 12.06 -5.62
C ARG A 503 11.62 11.43 -4.35
N GLN A 504 10.78 11.24 -3.35
CA GLN A 504 11.05 10.88 -1.95
C GLN A 504 10.96 9.35 -1.77
N ASP A 505 11.98 8.58 -2.15
CA ASP A 505 11.93 7.10 -2.07
C ASP A 505 12.88 6.48 -1.01
N ASP A 506 13.59 7.27 -0.18
CA ASP A 506 14.63 6.72 0.73
C ASP A 506 14.64 7.30 2.17
N GLU A 507 13.59 7.98 2.63
CA GLU A 507 13.54 8.47 4.02
C GLU A 507 12.52 7.71 4.85
N VAL A 508 13.02 7.03 5.90
CA VAL A 508 12.17 6.56 7.00
C VAL A 508 11.53 7.79 7.63
N LEU A 509 10.24 7.98 7.38
CA LEU A 509 9.41 8.98 8.05
C LEU A 509 9.56 8.79 9.57
N ASP A 510 10.16 9.77 10.25
CA ASP A 510 10.11 9.83 11.70
C ASP A 510 8.62 10.01 12.09
N PRO A 511 8.16 9.40 13.19
CA PRO A 511 6.74 9.28 13.52
C PRO A 511 6.01 10.61 13.78
N ASP A 512 6.72 11.75 13.75
CA ASP A 512 6.16 13.09 13.81
C ASP A 512 5.98 13.76 12.44
N GLY A 513 6.29 13.07 11.34
CA GLY A 513 6.24 13.59 9.97
C GLY A 513 7.37 14.56 9.63
N THR A 514 8.39 14.66 10.48
CA THR A 514 9.59 15.46 10.20
C THR A 514 10.66 14.57 9.58
N VAL A 515 11.33 15.11 8.56
CA VAL A 515 12.56 14.54 8.01
C VAL A 515 13.71 15.07 8.87
N ARG A 516 14.36 14.20 9.63
CA ARG A 516 15.65 14.53 10.26
C ARG A 516 16.77 14.07 9.34
N ALA A 517 17.58 15.02 8.87
CA ALA A 517 18.85 14.73 8.22
C ALA A 517 19.81 14.09 9.23
N GLY A 518 19.75 12.77 9.35
CA GLY A 518 20.66 12.02 10.21
C GLY A 518 20.11 10.70 10.72
N SER A 519 20.00 9.69 9.86
CA SER A 519 20.37 8.30 10.20
C SER A 519 20.20 7.35 9.00
N SER A 520 21.34 6.79 8.58
CA SER A 520 21.59 5.64 7.70
C SER A 520 21.20 5.69 6.20
N PRO A 521 22.16 5.36 5.30
CA PRO A 521 21.89 5.25 3.87
C PRO A 521 21.25 3.89 3.54
N GLY A 522 20.02 3.90 3.00
CA GLY A 522 19.40 2.74 2.34
C GLY A 522 19.96 2.52 0.92
N PRO A 523 19.89 1.29 0.36
CA PRO A 523 20.71 0.87 -0.77
C PRO A 523 20.04 1.05 -2.15
N HIS A 524 19.21 2.07 -2.37
CA HIS A 524 18.51 2.23 -3.66
C HIS A 524 18.54 3.66 -4.20
N ARG A 525 19.73 4.14 -4.57
CA ARG A 525 19.84 5.31 -5.44
C ARG A 525 19.71 4.86 -6.89
N CYS A 526 18.57 5.09 -7.55
CA CYS A 526 18.51 5.47 -8.96
C CYS A 526 17.10 5.94 -9.38
N ARG A 527 17.04 7.10 -10.06
CA ARG A 527 15.84 7.63 -10.73
C ARG A 527 15.91 7.36 -12.24
N ALA A 528 14.78 7.47 -12.92
CA ALA A 528 14.61 7.29 -14.37
C ALA A 528 15.50 8.20 -15.27
N TRP A 529 16.20 9.19 -14.71
CA TRP A 529 17.03 10.14 -15.45
C TRP A 529 18.38 10.41 -14.74
N THR A 530 19.00 9.35 -14.21
CA THR A 530 20.37 9.43 -13.68
C THR A 530 21.34 9.38 -14.87
N PRO A 531 22.39 10.23 -14.94
CA PRO A 531 23.39 10.17 -16.01
C PRO A 531 23.95 8.75 -16.15
N TRP A 532 23.97 8.23 -17.38
CA TRP A 532 24.36 6.83 -17.69
C TRP A 532 25.84 6.50 -17.42
N VAL A 533 26.62 7.47 -16.96
CA VAL A 533 28.03 7.27 -16.57
C VAL A 533 28.07 6.47 -15.27
N GLY A 534 28.29 5.16 -15.38
CA GLY A 534 28.46 4.26 -14.24
C GLY A 534 27.15 3.74 -13.64
N HIS A 535 26.28 3.14 -14.47
CA HIS A 535 25.12 2.35 -14.02
C HIS A 535 25.53 1.15 -13.13
N HIS A 536 25.84 1.44 -11.87
CA HIS A 536 26.02 0.46 -10.80
C HIS A 536 25.15 0.93 -9.62
N CYS A 537 23.82 0.86 -9.80
CA CYS A 537 22.83 1.22 -8.78
C CYS A 537 22.57 0.11 -7.74
N ILE A 538 23.40 -0.93 -7.73
CA ILE A 538 23.30 -2.09 -6.84
C ILE A 538 24.71 -2.30 -6.28
N ASP A 539 24.81 -2.40 -4.95
CA ASP A 539 26.07 -2.71 -4.28
C ASP A 539 26.67 -3.98 -4.90
N GLN A 540 28.01 -4.04 -5.02
CA GLN A 540 28.67 -5.16 -5.69
C GLN A 540 28.55 -6.45 -4.85
N GLN A 541 27.39 -7.11 -4.88
CA GLN A 541 27.33 -8.54 -4.60
C GLN A 541 28.01 -9.29 -5.74
N GLU A 542 28.80 -10.31 -5.38
CA GLU A 542 29.72 -11.04 -6.26
C GLU A 542 29.03 -11.90 -7.32
N ASP A 543 27.71 -12.12 -7.24
CA ASP A 543 26.97 -12.98 -8.18
C ASP A 543 26.28 -12.18 -9.33
N PRO A 544 26.70 -12.36 -10.61
CA PRO A 544 26.04 -11.77 -11.78
C PRO A 544 24.57 -12.17 -11.95
N HIS A 545 24.17 -13.35 -11.46
CA HIS A 545 22.79 -13.84 -11.59
C HIS A 545 21.81 -12.99 -10.76
N ASP A 546 22.18 -12.69 -9.52
CA ASP A 546 21.34 -11.89 -8.63
C ASP A 546 21.19 -10.44 -9.13
N ARG A 547 22.23 -9.88 -9.75
CA ARG A 547 22.17 -8.56 -10.40
C ARG A 547 21.14 -8.51 -11.53
N LEU A 548 21.06 -9.56 -12.35
CA LEU A 548 20.06 -9.65 -13.42
C LEU A 548 18.65 -9.72 -12.81
N LEU A 549 18.46 -10.56 -11.80
CA LEU A 549 17.16 -10.71 -11.13
C LEU A 549 16.70 -9.42 -10.45
N ASP A 550 17.60 -8.66 -9.84
CA ASP A 550 17.27 -7.38 -9.23
C ASP A 550 16.89 -6.33 -10.28
N GLY A 551 17.57 -6.30 -11.43
CA GLY A 551 17.14 -5.49 -12.57
C GLY A 551 15.74 -5.87 -13.06
N VAL A 552 15.44 -7.18 -13.15
CA VAL A 552 14.09 -7.68 -13.53
C VAL A 552 13.05 -7.32 -12.47
N ARG A 553 13.37 -7.43 -11.18
CA ARG A 553 12.49 -6.99 -10.08
C ARG A 553 12.20 -5.51 -10.18
N GLY A 554 13.21 -4.67 -10.42
CA GLY A 554 13.06 -3.24 -10.66
C GLY A 554 12.16 -2.94 -11.87
N PHE A 555 12.32 -3.68 -12.96
CA PHE A 555 11.42 -3.60 -14.11
C PHE A 555 9.97 -3.93 -13.71
N GLN A 556 9.72 -5.05 -13.02
CA GLN A 556 8.38 -5.48 -12.62
C GLN A 556 7.70 -4.47 -11.68
N LEU A 557 8.47 -3.84 -10.79
CA LEU A 557 7.97 -2.87 -9.83
C LEU A 557 7.69 -1.51 -10.46
N HIS A 558 8.58 -1.01 -11.32
CA HIS A 558 8.55 0.40 -11.74
C HIS A 558 8.18 0.61 -13.21
N THR A 559 8.63 -0.27 -14.11
CA THR A 559 8.51 -0.05 -15.56
C THR A 559 7.32 -0.83 -16.13
N ALA A 560 7.14 -2.08 -15.71
CA ALA A 560 6.11 -2.97 -16.22
C ALA A 560 4.69 -2.39 -16.09
N PRO A 561 4.26 -1.75 -14.98
CA PRO A 561 2.92 -1.17 -14.90
C PRO A 561 2.68 -0.06 -15.94
N LEU A 562 3.72 0.68 -16.31
CA LEU A 562 3.63 1.81 -17.25
C LEU A 562 3.52 1.33 -18.70
N ILE A 563 4.27 0.29 -19.06
CA ILE A 563 4.33 -0.20 -20.45
C ILE A 563 3.39 -1.38 -20.73
N ARG A 564 2.79 -1.98 -19.70
CA ARG A 564 1.88 -3.14 -19.84
C ARG A 564 0.72 -2.91 -20.81
N PRO A 565 0.07 -1.73 -20.86
CA PRO A 565 -0.98 -1.49 -21.86
C PRO A 565 -0.45 -1.59 -23.29
N GLU A 566 0.73 -1.03 -23.55
CA GLU A 566 1.35 -1.01 -24.89
C GLU A 566 1.85 -2.41 -25.28
N LEU A 567 2.52 -3.13 -24.37
CA LEU A 567 2.92 -4.52 -24.63
C LEU A 567 1.71 -5.43 -24.86
N ALA A 568 0.61 -5.22 -24.14
CA ALA A 568 -0.63 -5.98 -24.35
C ALA A 568 -1.28 -5.64 -25.70
N ARG A 569 -1.16 -4.38 -26.17
CA ARG A 569 -1.60 -3.98 -27.51
C ARG A 569 -0.79 -4.71 -28.58
N LEU A 570 0.54 -4.60 -28.53
CA LEU A 570 1.46 -5.27 -29.46
C LEU A 570 1.29 -6.80 -29.47
N ALA A 571 1.00 -7.41 -28.32
CA ALA A 571 0.72 -8.84 -28.23
C ALA A 571 -0.58 -9.27 -28.95
N ARG A 572 -1.57 -8.37 -29.06
CA ARG A 572 -2.84 -8.64 -29.76
C ARG A 572 -2.79 -8.25 -31.23
N GLU A 573 -2.19 -7.10 -31.53
CA GLU A 573 -2.23 -6.46 -32.85
C GLU A 573 -1.01 -6.80 -33.72
N GLY A 574 0.04 -7.38 -33.11
CA GLY A 574 1.30 -7.65 -33.79
C GLY A 574 2.24 -6.44 -33.83
N GLN A 575 3.43 -6.64 -34.40
CA GLN A 575 4.43 -5.59 -34.60
C GLN A 575 4.31 -4.97 -36.01
N THR A 576 4.52 -3.66 -36.12
CA THR A 576 4.55 -2.93 -37.40
C THR A 576 5.76 -1.98 -37.46
N PRO A 577 6.98 -2.51 -37.38
CA PRO A 577 8.18 -1.69 -37.34
C PRO A 577 8.36 -0.92 -38.64
N SER A 578 8.82 0.32 -38.54
CA SER A 578 9.08 1.14 -39.73
C SER A 578 10.43 0.84 -40.38
N GLN A 579 11.34 0.23 -39.62
CA GLN A 579 12.75 0.06 -39.99
C GLN A 579 13.33 -1.25 -39.49
N LEU A 580 14.15 -1.90 -40.33
CA LEU A 580 15.12 -2.91 -39.92
C LEU A 580 16.42 -2.22 -39.47
N PHE A 581 16.85 -2.45 -38.23
CA PHE A 581 18.11 -1.93 -37.69
C PHE A 581 19.12 -3.07 -37.51
N LEU A 582 20.09 -3.16 -38.41
CA LEU A 582 21.15 -4.18 -38.37
C LEU A 582 22.42 -3.60 -37.76
N THR A 583 22.86 -4.14 -36.63
CA THR A 583 24.02 -3.62 -35.89
C THR A 583 24.81 -4.71 -35.17
N CYS A 584 25.83 -4.30 -34.42
CA CYS A 584 26.73 -5.20 -33.72
C CYS A 584 26.09 -5.78 -32.44
N ALA A 585 26.49 -7.00 -32.09
CA ALA A 585 26.18 -7.65 -30.80
C ALA A 585 26.94 -7.05 -29.61
N ASP A 586 27.81 -6.06 -29.82
CA ASP A 586 28.53 -5.33 -28.76
C ASP A 586 27.55 -4.81 -27.70
N SER A 587 27.82 -5.09 -26.42
CA SER A 587 26.91 -4.79 -25.31
C SER A 587 26.69 -3.28 -25.10
N ARG A 588 27.57 -2.44 -25.63
CA ARG A 588 27.43 -0.97 -25.59
C ARG A 588 26.43 -0.45 -26.62
N MET A 589 26.13 -1.21 -27.66
CA MET A 589 25.13 -0.83 -28.66
C MET A 589 23.71 -1.02 -28.11
N VAL A 590 23.09 0.09 -27.69
CA VAL A 590 21.68 0.13 -27.23
C VAL A 590 20.85 0.89 -28.26
N THR A 591 20.31 0.17 -29.25
CA THR A 591 19.66 0.77 -30.43
C THR A 591 18.52 1.71 -30.08
N SER A 592 17.61 1.27 -29.21
CA SER A 592 16.46 2.07 -28.77
C SER A 592 16.85 3.38 -28.08
N MET A 593 18.02 3.42 -27.42
CA MET A 593 18.53 4.64 -26.80
C MET A 593 19.04 5.62 -27.85
N ILE A 594 19.83 5.14 -28.82
CA ILE A 594 20.44 5.98 -29.84
C ILE A 594 19.37 6.56 -30.79
N THR A 595 18.28 5.83 -31.01
CA THR A 595 17.21 6.23 -31.94
C THR A 595 15.95 6.74 -31.25
N SER A 596 15.91 6.79 -29.92
CA SER A 596 14.72 7.13 -29.13
C SER A 596 13.47 6.31 -29.51
N SER A 597 13.65 5.01 -29.78
CA SER A 597 12.59 4.12 -30.27
C SER A 597 11.94 3.29 -29.16
N GLY A 598 10.62 3.15 -29.22
CA GLY A 598 9.82 2.34 -28.30
C GLY A 598 9.63 0.88 -28.74
N PRO A 599 8.91 0.07 -27.94
CA PRO A 599 8.57 -1.31 -28.31
C PRO A 599 7.79 -1.35 -29.62
N GLY A 600 8.26 -2.16 -30.57
CA GLY A 600 7.60 -2.35 -31.88
C GLY A 600 8.02 -1.37 -32.98
N ASP A 601 8.79 -0.32 -32.68
CA ASP A 601 9.21 0.68 -33.68
C ASP A 601 10.32 0.17 -34.61
N LEU A 602 11.23 -0.65 -34.08
CA LEU A 602 12.38 -1.21 -34.77
C LEU A 602 12.33 -2.73 -34.80
N PHE A 603 12.60 -3.31 -35.97
CA PHE A 603 12.98 -4.71 -36.09
C PHE A 603 14.51 -4.80 -36.05
N THR A 604 15.10 -5.24 -34.94
CA THR A 604 16.55 -5.15 -34.73
C THR A 604 17.24 -6.50 -34.93
N VAL A 605 18.28 -6.54 -35.76
CA VAL A 605 19.20 -7.69 -35.91
C VAL A 605 20.56 -7.31 -35.33
N ARG A 606 21.04 -8.09 -34.35
CA ARG A 606 22.36 -7.89 -33.73
C ARG A 606 23.24 -9.11 -33.98
N ASN A 607 24.34 -8.91 -34.70
CA ASN A 607 25.31 -9.96 -34.97
C ASN A 607 26.74 -9.45 -34.78
N VAL A 608 27.73 -10.34 -34.81
CA VAL A 608 29.13 -9.96 -34.55
C VAL A 608 29.68 -9.16 -35.74
N GLY A 609 29.84 -7.84 -35.58
CA GLY A 609 30.40 -6.97 -36.62
C GLY A 609 29.41 -6.45 -37.66
N ASN A 610 28.11 -6.48 -37.37
CA ASN A 610 27.04 -5.95 -38.23
C ASN A 610 27.12 -6.44 -39.69
N LEU A 611 27.51 -7.71 -39.88
CA LEU A 611 27.77 -8.32 -41.18
C LEU A 611 26.48 -8.83 -41.80
N VAL A 612 26.36 -8.67 -43.11
CA VAL A 612 25.33 -9.23 -43.97
C VAL A 612 26.04 -10.26 -44.84
N PRO A 613 25.72 -11.56 -44.74
CA PRO A 613 26.32 -12.56 -45.61
C PRO A 613 25.87 -12.41 -47.06
N ALA A 614 26.76 -12.72 -48.00
CA ALA A 614 26.45 -12.68 -49.43
C ALA A 614 25.45 -13.81 -49.78
N PRO A 615 24.33 -13.52 -50.46
CA PRO A 615 23.25 -14.48 -50.67
C PRO A 615 23.59 -15.70 -51.56
N PHE A 616 24.76 -15.71 -52.23
CA PHE A 616 25.12 -16.76 -53.20
C PHE A 616 26.56 -17.29 -53.07
N GLU A 617 27.28 -16.98 -51.99
CA GLU A 617 28.64 -17.47 -51.80
C GLU A 617 28.63 -18.85 -51.07
N PRO A 618 29.14 -19.94 -51.68
CA PRO A 618 29.10 -21.28 -51.09
C PRO A 618 29.83 -21.33 -49.75
N GLY A 619 29.09 -21.60 -48.65
CA GLY A 619 29.63 -21.66 -47.30
C GLY A 619 29.74 -20.30 -46.56
N ALA A 620 29.18 -19.23 -47.14
CA ALA A 620 28.98 -17.92 -46.52
C ALA A 620 27.52 -17.67 -46.10
N ALA A 621 26.56 -18.44 -46.63
CA ALA A 621 25.14 -18.30 -46.29
C ALA A 621 24.89 -18.52 -44.79
N ASP A 622 24.36 -17.49 -44.13
CA ASP A 622 23.75 -17.61 -42.81
C ASP A 622 22.25 -17.37 -42.99
N ASP A 623 21.50 -18.45 -42.83
CA ASP A 623 20.05 -18.44 -43.02
C ASP A 623 19.35 -17.53 -42.00
N SER A 624 19.97 -17.24 -40.85
CA SER A 624 19.39 -16.38 -39.81
C SER A 624 19.30 -14.92 -40.25
N VAL A 625 20.40 -14.32 -40.70
CA VAL A 625 20.40 -12.94 -41.19
C VAL A 625 19.60 -12.84 -42.49
N ALA A 626 19.75 -13.79 -43.41
CA ALA A 626 18.98 -13.80 -44.66
C ALA A 626 17.47 -13.86 -44.41
N ALA A 627 17.02 -14.76 -43.52
CA ALA A 627 15.61 -14.85 -43.14
C ALA A 627 15.12 -13.59 -42.43
N ALA A 628 15.93 -12.98 -41.56
CA ALA A 628 15.54 -11.73 -40.90
C ALA A 628 15.38 -10.57 -41.89
N VAL A 629 16.27 -10.45 -42.88
CA VAL A 629 16.16 -9.44 -43.95
C VAL A 629 14.91 -9.71 -44.79
N GLN A 630 14.71 -10.95 -45.25
CA GLN A 630 13.54 -11.31 -46.04
C GLN A 630 12.23 -11.06 -45.28
N TYR A 631 12.16 -11.47 -44.01
CA TYR A 631 10.99 -11.24 -43.16
C TYR A 631 10.72 -9.75 -42.96
N ALA A 632 11.76 -8.93 -42.75
CA ALA A 632 11.59 -7.49 -42.62
C ALA A 632 11.02 -6.85 -43.90
N VAL A 633 11.50 -7.28 -45.07
CA VAL A 633 11.17 -6.68 -46.37
C VAL A 633 9.83 -7.15 -46.92
N GLU A 634 9.55 -8.45 -46.83
CA GLU A 634 8.40 -9.10 -47.46
C GLU A 634 7.22 -9.32 -46.50
N VAL A 635 7.47 -9.48 -45.19
CA VAL A 635 6.40 -9.74 -44.21
C VAL A 635 6.07 -8.50 -43.38
N LEU A 636 7.08 -7.83 -42.82
CA LEU A 636 6.88 -6.63 -42.03
C LEU A 636 6.80 -5.35 -42.88
N GLU A 637 7.17 -5.46 -44.15
CA GLU A 637 7.16 -4.38 -45.13
C GLU A 637 7.80 -3.08 -44.62
N VAL A 638 8.97 -3.21 -43.98
CA VAL A 638 9.70 -2.04 -43.45
C VAL A 638 10.00 -1.03 -44.56
N ARG A 639 10.03 0.26 -44.21
CA ARG A 639 10.30 1.36 -45.16
C ARG A 639 11.78 1.71 -45.25
N SER A 640 12.58 1.27 -44.28
CA SER A 640 14.03 1.46 -44.29
C SER A 640 14.80 0.28 -43.70
N ILE A 641 16.04 0.10 -44.17
CA ILE A 641 17.06 -0.76 -43.54
C ILE A 641 18.26 0.11 -43.18
N THR A 642 18.64 0.10 -41.90
CA THR A 642 19.84 0.79 -41.41
C THR A 642 20.91 -0.23 -41.05
N VAL A 643 22.10 -0.09 -41.63
CA VAL A 643 23.30 -0.80 -41.17
C VAL A 643 24.12 0.14 -40.31
N CYS A 644 24.30 -0.20 -39.03
CA CYS A 644 24.98 0.64 -38.05
C CYS A 644 26.27 -0.02 -37.53
N GLY A 645 27.41 0.56 -37.90
CA GLY A 645 28.72 0.25 -37.31
C GLY A 645 29.00 1.10 -36.07
N HIS A 646 30.11 0.82 -35.36
CA HIS A 646 30.46 1.59 -34.16
C HIS A 646 31.96 1.65 -33.89
N SER A 647 32.38 2.61 -33.07
CA SER A 647 33.78 2.76 -32.66
C SER A 647 34.26 1.60 -31.77
N GLY A 648 35.53 1.20 -31.96
CA GLY A 648 36.16 0.12 -31.20
C GLY A 648 35.48 -1.25 -31.37
N CYS A 649 35.02 -1.58 -32.58
CA CYS A 649 34.38 -2.87 -32.85
C CYS A 649 35.36 -4.04 -32.75
N GLY A 650 35.15 -4.91 -31.76
CA GLY A 650 35.99 -6.09 -31.55
C GLY A 650 35.99 -7.08 -32.73
N ALA A 651 34.89 -7.15 -33.49
CA ALA A 651 34.79 -7.97 -34.68
C ALA A 651 35.67 -7.45 -35.83
N MET A 652 35.66 -6.14 -36.07
CA MET A 652 36.51 -5.52 -37.10
C MET A 652 37.99 -5.60 -36.72
N LYS A 653 38.30 -5.45 -35.43
CA LYS A 653 39.65 -5.70 -34.91
C LYS A 653 40.09 -7.14 -35.16
N ALA A 654 39.27 -8.12 -34.78
CA ALA A 654 39.56 -9.54 -35.02
C ALA A 654 39.71 -9.87 -36.51
N LEU A 655 38.96 -9.18 -37.37
CA LEU A 655 39.05 -9.31 -38.82
C LEU A 655 40.41 -8.79 -39.34
N LEU A 656 40.86 -7.62 -38.89
CA LEU A 656 42.20 -7.07 -39.18
C LEU A 656 43.33 -7.93 -38.66
N ASP A 657 43.15 -8.53 -37.47
CA ASP A 657 44.13 -9.43 -36.84
C ASP A 657 44.18 -10.82 -37.54
N GLY A 658 43.46 -11.02 -38.64
CA GLY A 658 43.51 -12.25 -39.43
C GLY A 658 42.85 -13.46 -38.78
N VAL A 659 41.93 -13.28 -37.82
CA VAL A 659 41.27 -14.40 -37.11
C VAL A 659 40.54 -15.35 -38.06
N HIS A 660 40.00 -14.80 -39.14
CA HIS A 660 39.28 -15.53 -40.20
C HIS A 660 40.18 -16.37 -41.13
N GLU A 661 41.51 -16.19 -41.03
CA GLU A 661 42.53 -16.87 -41.86
C GLU A 661 43.45 -17.79 -41.03
N ARG A 662 43.20 -17.93 -39.72
CA ARG A 662 44.05 -18.74 -38.84
C ARG A 662 44.11 -20.21 -39.31
N PRO A 663 45.30 -20.82 -39.32
CA PRO A 663 45.48 -22.21 -39.73
C PRO A 663 44.79 -23.17 -38.73
N GLY A 664 44.08 -24.17 -39.26
CA GLY A 664 43.30 -25.15 -38.50
C GLY A 664 41.85 -25.28 -38.98
N PRO A 665 41.04 -26.18 -38.40
CA PRO A 665 39.62 -26.26 -38.71
C PRO A 665 38.92 -24.93 -38.32
N PRO A 666 38.17 -24.30 -39.22
CA PRO A 666 37.66 -22.96 -38.98
C PRO A 666 36.60 -22.98 -37.87
N THR A 667 36.81 -22.19 -36.81
CA THR A 667 35.83 -22.00 -35.74
C THR A 667 34.55 -21.33 -36.27
N PRO A 668 33.41 -21.43 -35.57
CA PRO A 668 32.20 -20.70 -35.97
C PRO A 668 32.44 -19.20 -36.15
N LEU A 669 33.23 -18.59 -35.26
CA LEU A 669 33.61 -17.17 -35.37
C LEU A 669 34.47 -16.91 -36.61
N ALA A 670 35.47 -17.75 -36.90
CA ALA A 670 36.30 -17.59 -38.08
C ALA A 670 35.47 -17.71 -39.36
N ARG A 671 34.52 -18.65 -39.43
CA ARG A 671 33.60 -18.79 -40.57
C ARG A 671 32.71 -17.56 -40.73
N TRP A 672 32.16 -17.05 -39.63
CA TRP A 672 31.32 -15.85 -39.62
C TRP A 672 32.06 -14.60 -40.09
N LEU A 673 33.28 -14.38 -39.60
CA LEU A 673 34.09 -13.21 -39.97
C LEU A 673 34.52 -13.21 -41.44
N ARG A 674 34.46 -14.34 -42.16
CA ARG A 674 34.72 -14.35 -43.62
C ARG A 674 33.75 -13.45 -44.40
N ASN A 675 32.55 -13.23 -43.89
CA ASN A 675 31.57 -12.30 -44.48
C ASN A 675 32.06 -10.84 -44.47
N GLY A 676 33.12 -10.53 -43.71
CA GLY A 676 33.80 -9.23 -43.71
C GLY A 676 34.98 -9.11 -44.70
N ARG A 677 35.33 -10.16 -45.46
CA ARG A 677 36.46 -10.10 -46.43
C ARG A 677 36.27 -9.02 -47.48
N GLY A 678 35.05 -8.84 -47.98
CA GLY A 678 34.72 -7.74 -48.90
C GLY A 678 35.05 -6.37 -48.30
N SER A 679 34.88 -6.20 -46.99
CA SER A 679 35.20 -4.96 -46.28
C SER A 679 36.71 -4.72 -46.21
N LEU A 680 37.53 -5.77 -46.03
CA LEU A 680 39.00 -5.68 -46.09
C LEU A 680 39.49 -5.35 -47.49
N ASP A 681 38.92 -5.98 -48.51
CA ASP A 681 39.26 -5.70 -49.91
C ASP A 681 38.89 -4.27 -50.28
N ARG A 682 37.71 -3.80 -49.85
CA ARG A 682 37.28 -2.42 -50.06
C ARG A 682 38.18 -1.42 -49.34
N LEU A 683 38.56 -1.71 -48.09
CA LEU A 683 39.48 -0.87 -47.32
C LEU A 683 40.79 -0.60 -48.06
N ARG A 684 41.29 -1.57 -48.84
CA ARG A 684 42.51 -1.42 -49.64
C ARG A 684 42.32 -0.65 -50.95
N ARG A 685 41.09 -0.63 -51.50
CA ARG A 685 40.79 -0.04 -52.81
C ARG A 685 40.19 1.34 -52.70
N VAL A 686 39.06 1.45 -52.01
CA VAL A 686 38.23 2.66 -51.90
C VAL A 686 37.59 2.67 -50.50
N PRO A 687 38.32 3.11 -49.47
CA PRO A 687 37.78 3.14 -48.12
C PRO A 687 36.74 4.26 -47.95
N ALA A 688 35.83 4.11 -46.99
CA ALA A 688 34.89 5.17 -46.63
C ALA A 688 35.60 6.27 -45.83
N GLU A 689 35.10 7.50 -45.87
CA GLU A 689 35.69 8.64 -45.14
C GLU A 689 34.61 9.42 -44.38
N PHE A 690 34.99 10.16 -43.34
CA PHE A 690 34.10 11.17 -42.76
C PHE A 690 34.26 12.50 -43.51
N ALA A 691 33.18 13.27 -43.58
CA ALA A 691 33.19 14.57 -44.25
C ALA A 691 33.95 15.65 -43.47
N ASP A 692 33.98 15.55 -42.13
CA ASP A 692 34.47 16.58 -41.22
C ASP A 692 35.80 16.23 -40.52
N ARG A 693 36.26 14.98 -40.61
CA ARG A 693 37.49 14.51 -39.96
C ARG A 693 38.11 13.26 -40.61
N PRO A 694 39.39 12.97 -40.39
CA PRO A 694 39.93 11.65 -40.68
C PRO A 694 39.45 10.60 -39.65
N ALA A 695 39.52 9.32 -40.01
CA ALA A 695 39.38 8.24 -39.04
C ALA A 695 40.58 8.20 -38.08
N VAL A 696 40.31 7.85 -36.82
CA VAL A 696 41.27 7.85 -35.71
C VAL A 696 42.26 6.69 -35.84
N ASP A 697 41.80 5.53 -36.29
CA ASP A 697 42.63 4.33 -36.42
C ASP A 697 42.14 3.41 -37.57
N PRO A 698 42.94 2.38 -37.96
CA PRO A 698 42.55 1.45 -39.01
C PRO A 698 41.29 0.63 -38.71
N VAL A 699 40.93 0.45 -37.43
CA VAL A 699 39.72 -0.27 -37.02
C VAL A 699 38.50 0.59 -37.28
N GLU A 700 38.53 1.88 -36.93
CA GLU A 700 37.47 2.84 -37.25
C GLU A 700 37.28 2.96 -38.77
N GLN A 701 38.37 3.07 -39.54
CA GLN A 701 38.31 3.10 -41.00
C GLN A 701 37.65 1.83 -41.58
N LEU A 702 37.98 0.66 -41.04
CA LEU A 702 37.33 -0.59 -41.42
C LEU A 702 35.86 -0.63 -41.00
N CYS A 703 35.48 -0.10 -39.82
CA CYS A 703 34.09 -0.04 -39.38
C CYS A 703 33.20 0.73 -40.35
N ILE A 704 33.59 1.94 -40.74
CA ILE A 704 32.79 2.76 -41.68
C ILE A 704 32.79 2.17 -43.09
N THR A 705 33.92 1.61 -43.54
CA THR A 705 34.02 0.91 -44.82
C THR A 705 33.16 -0.35 -44.84
N ASN A 706 33.09 -1.06 -43.71
CA ASN A 706 32.24 -2.23 -43.55
C ASN A 706 30.76 -1.88 -43.71
N VAL A 707 30.29 -0.77 -43.12
CA VAL A 707 28.90 -0.32 -43.30
C VAL A 707 28.55 -0.17 -44.79
N LEU A 708 29.40 0.50 -45.57
CA LEU A 708 29.24 0.59 -47.03
C LEU A 708 29.21 -0.78 -47.71
N GLN A 709 30.14 -1.67 -47.37
CA GLN A 709 30.18 -3.02 -47.94
C GLN A 709 28.91 -3.81 -47.64
N GLN A 710 28.39 -3.75 -46.42
CA GLN A 710 27.20 -4.50 -46.04
C GLN A 710 25.93 -3.93 -46.69
N LEU A 711 25.88 -2.63 -46.95
CA LEU A 711 24.82 -2.01 -47.73
C LEU A 711 24.78 -2.53 -49.18
N ASP A 712 25.94 -2.77 -49.80
CA ASP A 712 26.02 -3.37 -51.13
C ASP A 712 25.64 -4.85 -51.10
N GLN A 713 26.00 -5.57 -50.04
CA GLN A 713 25.56 -6.96 -49.85
C GLN A 713 24.04 -7.06 -49.66
N LEU A 714 23.40 -6.08 -49.02
CA LEU A 714 21.94 -6.01 -48.97
C LEU A 714 21.33 -5.81 -50.34
N MET A 715 21.93 -5.00 -51.22
CA MET A 715 21.47 -4.83 -52.61
C MET A 715 21.60 -6.11 -53.43
N ALA A 716 22.47 -7.05 -53.06
CA ALA A 716 22.53 -8.36 -53.71
C ALA A 716 21.36 -9.29 -53.35
N ASN A 717 20.50 -8.91 -52.39
CA ASN A 717 19.29 -9.65 -52.05
C ASN A 717 18.14 -9.21 -52.99
N PRO A 718 17.54 -10.13 -53.77
CA PRO A 718 16.50 -9.78 -54.76
C PRO A 718 15.27 -9.06 -54.17
N ALA A 719 14.89 -9.37 -52.92
CA ALA A 719 13.75 -8.72 -52.29
C ALA A 719 14.06 -7.27 -51.91
N VAL A 720 15.30 -6.99 -51.49
CA VAL A 720 15.78 -5.64 -51.15
C VAL A 720 15.94 -4.82 -52.43
N GLU A 721 16.63 -5.36 -53.43
CA GLU A 721 16.88 -4.70 -54.72
C GLU A 721 15.59 -4.19 -55.34
N ARG A 722 14.61 -5.08 -55.52
CA ARG A 722 13.28 -4.76 -56.06
C ARG A 722 12.61 -3.59 -55.33
N ARG A 723 12.56 -3.61 -54.00
CA ARG A 723 11.86 -2.56 -53.24
C ARG A 723 12.60 -1.23 -53.20
N VAL A 724 13.93 -1.26 -53.31
CA VAL A 724 14.75 -0.04 -53.45
C VAL A 724 14.52 0.58 -54.83
N GLU A 725 14.49 -0.23 -55.90
CA GLU A 725 14.19 0.23 -57.27
C GLU A 725 12.77 0.82 -57.40
N GLU A 726 11.79 0.22 -56.73
CA GLU A 726 10.43 0.73 -56.63
C GLU A 726 10.30 2.01 -55.77
N GLY A 727 11.36 2.41 -55.07
CA GLY A 727 11.36 3.55 -54.16
C GLY A 727 10.56 3.34 -52.86
N THR A 728 10.17 2.10 -52.56
CA THR A 728 9.40 1.76 -51.35
C THR A 728 10.27 1.38 -50.15
N LEU A 729 11.57 1.15 -50.37
CA LEU A 729 12.55 0.82 -49.34
C LEU A 729 13.79 1.74 -49.44
N ARG A 730 14.21 2.31 -48.30
CA ARG A 730 15.44 3.13 -48.22
C ARG A 730 16.54 2.43 -47.43
N LEU A 731 17.75 2.39 -47.97
CA LEU A 731 18.92 1.88 -47.26
C LEU A 731 19.74 3.03 -46.64
N VAL A 732 20.06 2.92 -45.34
CA VAL A 732 20.77 3.94 -44.56
C VAL A 732 22.05 3.35 -43.96
N GLY A 733 23.18 4.01 -44.18
CA GLY A 733 24.43 3.69 -43.49
C GLY A 733 24.59 4.58 -42.27
N MET A 734 24.91 3.99 -41.12
CA MET A 734 25.11 4.72 -39.87
C MET A 734 26.39 4.25 -39.19
N TYR A 735 27.04 5.15 -38.46
CA TYR A 735 28.17 4.85 -37.60
C TYR A 735 27.99 5.57 -36.26
N PHE A 736 28.18 4.87 -35.15
CA PHE A 736 28.05 5.44 -33.81
C PHE A 736 29.40 5.45 -33.09
N ASP A 737 29.88 6.64 -32.74
CA ASP A 737 31.09 6.77 -31.93
C ASP A 737 30.74 6.83 -30.44
N PHE A 738 31.12 5.79 -29.71
CA PHE A 738 30.95 5.73 -28.26
C PHE A 738 31.75 6.77 -27.48
N ALA A 739 32.92 7.19 -27.97
CA ALA A 739 33.78 8.11 -27.24
C ALA A 739 33.16 9.51 -27.14
N THR A 740 32.48 9.94 -28.21
CA THR A 740 31.84 11.25 -28.32
C THR A 740 30.31 11.19 -28.19
N ALA A 741 29.73 9.99 -28.15
CA ALA A 741 28.29 9.74 -28.25
C ALA A 741 27.65 10.36 -29.51
N GLN A 742 28.44 10.50 -30.59
CA GLN A 742 28.01 11.09 -31.85
C GLN A 742 27.59 10.01 -32.86
N ALA A 743 26.43 10.22 -33.48
CA ALA A 743 25.99 9.44 -34.63
C ALA A 743 26.41 10.12 -35.94
N TYR A 744 26.83 9.30 -36.90
CA TYR A 744 27.12 9.72 -38.26
C TYR A 744 26.24 8.95 -39.23
N VAL A 745 25.79 9.60 -40.30
CA VAL A 745 25.01 8.99 -41.37
C VAL A 745 25.76 9.13 -42.68
N LEU A 746 25.74 8.06 -43.46
CA LEU A 746 26.35 7.99 -44.78
C LEU A 746 25.50 8.79 -45.78
N ASP A 747 26.14 9.73 -46.47
CA ASP A 747 25.66 10.22 -47.76
C ASP A 747 26.13 9.28 -48.86
N ARG A 748 25.17 8.62 -49.53
CA ARG A 748 25.47 7.66 -50.60
C ARG A 748 26.00 8.30 -51.87
N ALA A 749 25.71 9.59 -52.11
CA ALA A 749 26.18 10.27 -53.31
C ALA A 749 27.68 10.57 -53.23
N THR A 750 28.16 10.94 -52.04
CA THR A 750 29.56 11.29 -51.80
C THR A 750 30.37 10.12 -51.24
N GLY A 751 29.72 9.10 -50.69
CA GLY A 751 30.38 7.99 -50.00
C GLY A 751 30.97 8.38 -48.63
N THR A 752 30.60 9.55 -48.09
CA THR A 752 31.14 10.11 -46.86
C THR A 752 30.14 10.08 -45.72
N PHE A 753 30.64 9.93 -44.49
CA PHE A 753 29.84 9.97 -43.26
C PHE A 753 29.82 11.39 -42.68
N SER A 754 28.62 11.90 -42.40
CA SER A 754 28.41 13.23 -41.82
C SER A 754 27.75 13.12 -40.45
N PRO A 755 28.12 13.97 -39.47
CA PRO A 755 27.52 13.93 -38.15
C PRO A 755 26.04 14.30 -38.20
N VAL A 756 25.22 13.58 -37.43
CA VAL A 756 23.82 13.94 -37.20
C VAL A 756 23.78 15.12 -36.23
N GLU A 757 23.32 16.28 -36.71
CA GLU A 757 23.21 17.49 -35.90
C GLU A 757 22.02 17.40 -34.94
N ALA A 758 22.23 17.81 -33.69
CA ALA A 758 21.15 18.03 -32.73
C ALA A 758 20.37 19.29 -33.12
N ARG A 759 19.15 19.14 -33.65
CA ARG A 759 18.26 20.26 -33.92
C ARG A 759 17.45 20.61 -32.66
N PRO A 760 17.55 21.84 -32.11
CA PRO A 760 16.62 22.28 -31.08
C PRO A 760 15.21 22.43 -31.69
N ASP A 761 14.20 21.93 -30.99
CA ASP A 761 12.80 21.95 -31.43
C ASP A 761 12.36 23.39 -31.77
N GLY A 762 12.01 23.64 -33.04
CA GLY A 762 11.50 24.93 -33.52
C GLY A 762 11.87 25.33 -34.96
N ALA A 763 12.86 24.70 -35.59
CA ALA A 763 13.22 24.99 -36.98
C ALA A 763 12.66 23.93 -37.95
N SER A 764 11.47 24.18 -38.50
CA SER A 764 10.98 23.48 -39.69
C SER A 764 11.92 23.79 -40.87
N ALA A 765 12.61 22.78 -41.38
CA ALA A 765 13.36 22.91 -42.62
C ALA A 765 12.39 22.78 -43.81
N ALA A 766 12.16 23.88 -44.52
CA ALA A 766 11.65 23.82 -45.89
C ALA A 766 12.64 23.01 -46.77
N PRO A 767 12.17 22.22 -47.74
CA PRO A 767 13.06 21.44 -48.59
C PRO A 767 13.88 22.38 -49.48
N ALA A 768 15.20 22.38 -49.33
CA ALA A 768 16.11 23.04 -50.24
C ALA A 768 16.16 22.25 -51.55
N VAL A 769 15.33 22.62 -52.52
CA VAL A 769 15.52 22.27 -53.93
C VAL A 769 16.18 23.47 -54.60
N GLY A 770 17.51 23.43 -54.71
CA GLY A 770 18.27 24.32 -55.58
C GLY A 770 18.41 23.67 -56.95
N ALA A 771 17.56 24.06 -57.90
CA ALA A 771 17.80 23.85 -59.32
C ALA A 771 17.77 25.23 -60.02
N SER A 772 18.91 25.59 -60.60
CA SER A 772 19.19 26.83 -61.31
C SER A 772 18.69 26.80 -62.75
N VAL A 773 17.69 27.63 -63.10
CA VAL A 773 17.42 28.25 -64.43
C VAL A 773 16.44 29.40 -64.11
N GLY A 774 16.62 30.71 -64.38
CA GLY A 774 17.04 31.40 -65.59
C GLY A 774 15.84 32.18 -66.18
N ALA A 775 15.90 33.52 -66.19
CA ALA A 775 15.00 34.49 -66.86
C ALA A 775 13.57 34.66 -66.27
N SER A 776 12.83 35.77 -66.33
CA SER A 776 13.02 37.19 -66.69
C SER A 776 11.65 37.89 -66.49
N VAL A 777 11.64 39.14 -66.00
CA VAL A 777 10.66 40.23 -66.28
C VAL A 777 9.19 40.05 -65.85
N GLY A 778 8.64 41.05 -65.15
CA GLY A 778 7.20 41.37 -65.19
C GLY A 778 6.63 42.03 -63.93
N ALA A 779 6.38 43.33 -63.99
CA ALA A 779 5.74 44.15 -62.95
C ALA A 779 4.20 44.02 -62.90
N GLY A 780 3.59 44.42 -61.77
CA GLY A 780 2.15 44.73 -61.63
C GLY A 780 1.54 44.19 -60.32
N THR A 781 1.44 45.00 -59.25
CA THR A 781 0.26 45.76 -58.78
C THR A 781 -1.00 44.95 -58.44
N GLY A 782 -1.48 45.09 -57.19
CA GLY A 782 -2.92 45.31 -56.93
C GLY A 782 -3.72 44.26 -56.14
N VAL A 783 -3.94 44.57 -54.84
CA VAL A 783 -5.27 44.70 -54.17
C VAL A 783 -6.29 43.54 -54.21
N SER A 784 -6.56 43.03 -52.98
CA SER A 784 -7.84 42.73 -52.31
C SER A 784 -8.99 41.93 -52.95
N ALA A 785 -9.38 40.89 -52.20
CA ALA A 785 -10.71 40.51 -51.71
C ALA A 785 -11.91 40.29 -52.69
N GLU A 786 -12.56 39.13 -52.48
CA GLU A 786 -14.01 38.97 -52.22
C GLU A 786 -14.82 38.02 -53.17
N ARG A 787 -15.39 36.97 -52.54
CA ARG A 787 -16.70 36.29 -52.74
C ARG A 787 -17.08 35.52 -54.04
N VAL A 788 -17.60 34.30 -53.76
CA VAL A 788 -18.94 33.76 -54.11
C VAL A 788 -19.15 32.90 -55.39
N ARG A 789 -19.43 31.62 -55.08
CA ARG A 789 -20.48 30.66 -55.57
C ARG A 789 -20.56 30.17 -57.03
N LYS A 790 -20.96 28.88 -57.07
CA LYS A 790 -21.95 28.15 -57.92
C LYS A 790 -21.29 26.95 -58.60
N ASP A 791 -21.87 25.77 -58.79
CA ASP A 791 -23.15 25.07 -58.55
C ASP A 791 -22.76 23.57 -58.73
N GLY A 792 -23.43 22.51 -58.28
CA GLY A 792 -24.73 22.32 -57.68
C GLY A 792 -25.08 20.81 -57.60
N ARG A 793 -26.36 20.58 -57.27
CA ARG A 793 -27.16 19.33 -57.29
C ARG A 793 -27.27 18.46 -56.02
N VAL A 794 -28.31 18.83 -55.27
CA VAL A 794 -29.28 18.04 -54.45
C VAL A 794 -30.27 17.36 -55.46
N PRO A 795 -31.12 16.33 -55.18
CA PRO A 795 -31.92 16.09 -53.95
C PRO A 795 -32.09 14.59 -53.56
N ALA A 796 -32.86 14.11 -52.58
CA ALA A 796 -33.94 14.60 -51.71
C ALA A 796 -33.89 13.70 -50.44
N GLY A 797 -34.18 14.17 -49.22
CA GLY A 797 -35.51 14.39 -48.65
C GLY A 797 -35.49 13.83 -47.21
N ASP A 798 -36.41 14.09 -46.30
CA ASP A 798 -37.47 15.08 -46.16
C ASP A 798 -37.91 14.99 -44.66
N GLY A 799 -38.40 16.08 -44.07
CA GLY A 799 -39.13 16.09 -42.79
C GLY A 799 -38.38 16.71 -41.61
N LYS A 800 -38.49 18.02 -41.33
CA LYS A 800 -39.59 18.71 -40.57
C LYS A 800 -39.68 18.22 -39.11
N GLU A 801 -39.76 19.05 -38.08
CA GLU A 801 -40.15 20.46 -37.94
C GLU A 801 -39.68 20.95 -36.56
N ASP A 802 -39.10 22.15 -36.51
CA ASP A 802 -39.02 23.08 -35.37
C ASP A 802 -40.40 23.82 -35.29
N PRO A 803 -40.75 24.80 -34.40
CA PRO A 803 -39.87 25.58 -33.51
C PRO A 803 -40.54 26.17 -32.21
N LEU A 804 -39.80 27.09 -31.55
CA LEU A 804 -40.22 28.36 -30.89
C LEU A 804 -40.20 28.49 -29.35
N LEU A 805 -39.23 29.33 -28.92
CA LEU A 805 -39.32 30.53 -28.04
C LEU A 805 -39.88 30.44 -26.61
N ALA A 806 -39.04 30.74 -25.60
CA ALA A 806 -38.93 32.08 -24.97
C ALA A 806 -38.11 32.03 -23.65
N ALA A 807 -37.39 33.14 -23.40
CA ALA A 807 -36.61 33.53 -22.21
C ALA A 807 -35.14 33.08 -22.14
#